data_AF-A0A962SL99-F1
#
_entry.id   AF-A0A962SL99-F1
#
_cell.length_a   1.000
_cell.length_b   1.000
_cell.length_c   1.000
_cell.angle_alpha   90.00
_cell.angle_beta   90.00
_cell.angle_gamma   90.00
#
_symmetry.space_group_name_H-M   'P 1'
#
loop_
_entity.id
_entity.type
_entity.pdbx_description
1 polymer ?
#
loop_
_entity_poly.entity_id
_entity_poly.type
_entity_poly.pdbx_seq_one_letter_code
_entity_poly.pdbx_strand_id
1 'polypeptide(L)'
;MLILRGAPALSEFRIKKLEQRLRLLAAAPVSVYAEFIHFADLDEALDEREQQILERLLRYGPRLPEQAPMGIQALVVPRPGTISPWSSKATDIAHHCGLGKIRRLERGIVYTLSLAMDPDADQIDQLVAPLHDRMTEAVLYDSEEADALFVHATPKPCQAIDLLGAGRPALQQANQNLGLALSEDEIDYLVESFTALGRNPNDIELMMFAQANSEHCRHKIFNASWVIDGEPQERSLFQMIRNTTHCSPENVLSAYKDNAAVMVGPEGERFLPDPRDHSYIYNREYLHILMKVETHNHPTAISPFPGAATGSGGEIRDEGATGRGAKPKAGLTGFSVSNLRIPGMEQPWESDNGKPERIVSALDIMLEGPIGGASFNNEFGRPNLCGYFRTFEQWVDGPSGRELRGYHKPIMLAGGLGSISEGMIEKRVFPAGSQLVVLGGPAMLIGLGGGAASSMASGTSQEDLDFASVQRSNPEMERRCQEVIDRCWSLAEENPILFIHDVGAGGLSNALPELVHDAGRGGSFELRQVPNDEPGMSPLEIWCNEAQERYVLAIDADRLELFERICERERCPYAVVGQATEEEYLCLGDGYFENQPIDIPMPLLFGKPPQMQRDVKHRTFHKPEADFGAINLREAALRVLRLPTVADKSFLITIGDRSITGQVARDQMV
;
A
#
# COMPACT_ATOMS: atom_id res chain seq x y z
N MET A 1 -25.89 13.79 12.09
CA MET A 1 -25.79 12.48 11.41
C MET A 1 -27.18 11.89 11.21
N LEU A 2 -27.47 11.30 10.04
CA LEU A 2 -28.63 10.42 9.81
C LEU A 2 -28.20 8.95 9.90
N ILE A 3 -29.05 8.09 10.47
CA ILE A 3 -28.81 6.65 10.60
C ILE A 3 -29.83 5.89 9.76
N LEU A 4 -29.37 5.04 8.84
CA LEU A 4 -30.22 4.28 7.93
C LEU A 4 -29.90 2.79 7.99
N ARG A 5 -30.88 1.96 8.36
CA ARG A 5 -30.75 0.50 8.33
C ARG A 5 -30.62 -0.02 6.89
N GLY A 6 -29.75 -1.01 6.71
CA GLY A 6 -29.49 -1.69 5.45
C GLY A 6 -30.03 -3.12 5.42
N ALA A 7 -29.60 -3.87 4.40
CA ALA A 7 -29.96 -5.28 4.25
C ALA A 7 -29.17 -6.19 5.22
N PRO A 8 -29.63 -7.44 5.45
CA PRO A 8 -28.85 -8.41 6.22
C PRO A 8 -27.46 -8.64 5.61
N ALA A 9 -26.44 -8.65 6.47
CA ALA A 9 -25.03 -8.56 6.06
C ALA A 9 -24.36 -9.92 5.79
N LEU A 10 -24.89 -11.01 6.37
CA LEU A 10 -24.27 -12.34 6.30
C LEU A 10 -25.19 -13.40 5.70
N SER A 11 -24.65 -14.19 4.77
CA SER A 11 -25.29 -15.41 4.27
C SER A 11 -25.39 -16.51 5.35
N GLU A 12 -26.30 -17.47 5.16
CA GLU A 12 -26.54 -18.57 6.11
C GLU A 12 -25.27 -19.36 6.49
N PHE A 13 -24.37 -19.63 5.53
CA PHE A 13 -23.14 -20.37 5.83
C PHE A 13 -22.15 -19.58 6.70
N ARG A 14 -22.07 -18.25 6.50
CA ARG A 14 -21.23 -17.35 7.32
C ARG A 14 -21.78 -17.29 8.74
N ILE A 15 -23.10 -17.17 8.89
CA ILE A 15 -23.80 -17.21 10.17
C ILE A 15 -23.48 -18.53 10.89
N LYS A 16 -23.67 -19.69 10.24
CA LYS A 16 -23.36 -21.00 10.85
C LYS A 16 -21.90 -21.14 11.28
N LYS A 17 -20.94 -20.66 10.47
CA LYS A 17 -19.51 -20.68 10.82
C LYS A 17 -19.24 -19.83 12.06
N LEU A 18 -19.84 -18.63 12.12
CA LEU A 18 -19.68 -17.73 13.26
C LEU A 18 -20.36 -18.29 14.52
N GLU A 19 -21.59 -18.80 14.41
CA GLU A 19 -22.27 -19.47 15.51
C GLU A 19 -21.47 -20.65 16.06
N GLN A 20 -20.85 -21.48 15.20
CA GLN A 20 -19.98 -22.57 15.66
C GLN A 20 -18.78 -22.06 16.47
N ARG A 21 -18.14 -20.97 16.01
CA ARG A 21 -17.01 -20.34 16.73
C ARG A 21 -17.46 -19.76 18.07
N LEU A 22 -18.55 -19.00 18.09
CA LEU A 22 -19.09 -18.37 19.30
C LEU A 22 -19.60 -19.42 20.30
N ARG A 23 -20.16 -20.54 19.84
CA ARG A 23 -20.59 -21.65 20.70
C ARG A 23 -19.43 -22.27 21.48
N LEU A 24 -18.25 -22.37 20.87
CA LEU A 24 -17.06 -22.88 21.55
C LEU A 24 -16.56 -21.91 22.62
N LEU A 25 -16.70 -20.60 22.41
CA LEU A 25 -16.30 -19.57 23.36
C LEU A 25 -17.30 -19.43 24.53
N ALA A 26 -18.60 -19.35 24.22
CA ALA A 26 -19.66 -19.25 25.23
C ALA A 26 -19.89 -20.55 26.03
N ALA A 27 -19.35 -21.69 25.55
CA ALA A 27 -19.75 -23.03 26.00
C ALA A 27 -21.28 -23.25 26.00
N ALA A 28 -22.01 -22.55 25.14
CA ALA A 28 -23.48 -22.54 25.05
C ALA A 28 -23.96 -22.23 23.62
N PRO A 29 -25.20 -22.61 23.23
CA PRO A 29 -25.79 -22.19 21.97
C PRO A 29 -25.89 -20.67 21.83
N VAL A 30 -25.33 -20.14 20.74
CA VAL A 30 -25.45 -18.73 20.34
C VAL A 30 -26.10 -18.67 18.97
N SER A 31 -27.09 -17.79 18.81
CA SER A 31 -27.65 -17.43 17.50
C SER A 31 -27.16 -16.05 17.08
N VAL A 32 -26.88 -15.88 15.79
CA VAL A 32 -26.34 -14.64 15.24
C VAL A 32 -27.23 -14.10 14.12
N TYR A 33 -27.56 -12.82 14.23
CA TYR A 33 -28.13 -12.03 13.15
C TYR A 33 -27.22 -10.82 12.88
N ALA A 34 -27.12 -10.38 11.62
CA ALA A 34 -26.27 -9.25 11.25
C ALA A 34 -26.90 -8.42 10.13
N GLU A 35 -26.89 -7.10 10.28
CA GLU A 35 -27.39 -6.14 9.29
C GLU A 35 -26.39 -5.04 9.03
N PHE A 36 -26.37 -4.54 7.79
CA PHE A 36 -25.71 -3.28 7.52
C PHE A 36 -26.45 -2.13 8.19
N ILE A 37 -25.68 -1.17 8.66
CA ILE A 37 -26.17 0.14 9.08
C ILE A 37 -25.34 1.20 8.40
N HIS A 38 -25.97 2.31 8.00
CA HIS A 38 -25.32 3.38 7.28
C HIS A 38 -25.47 4.68 8.06
N PHE A 39 -24.41 5.48 8.01
CA PHE A 39 -24.32 6.77 8.67
C PHE A 39 -24.08 7.84 7.61
N ALA A 40 -24.93 8.86 7.57
CA ALA A 40 -24.77 10.00 6.67
C ALA A 40 -24.50 11.27 7.48
N ASP A 41 -23.31 11.83 7.29
CA ASP A 41 -22.96 13.15 7.79
C ASP A 41 -23.38 14.21 6.77
N LEU A 42 -24.04 15.25 7.25
CA LEU A 42 -24.75 16.23 6.43
C LEU A 42 -24.33 17.65 6.80
N ASP A 43 -24.08 18.49 5.80
CA ASP A 43 -23.94 19.93 6.00
C ASP A 43 -25.30 20.59 6.23
N GLU A 44 -26.33 20.10 5.54
CA GLU A 44 -27.70 20.63 5.57
C GLU A 44 -28.73 19.51 5.56
N ALA A 45 -29.95 19.80 6.01
CA ALA A 45 -31.04 18.86 5.94
C ALA A 45 -31.42 18.51 4.49
N LEU A 46 -31.65 17.22 4.24
CA LEU A 46 -32.16 16.73 2.96
C LEU A 46 -33.65 17.05 2.83
N ASP A 47 -34.08 17.45 1.63
CA ASP A 47 -35.50 17.51 1.30
C ASP A 47 -36.08 16.10 1.05
N GLU A 48 -37.41 16.03 0.86
CA GLU A 48 -38.10 14.74 0.69
C GLU A 48 -37.58 13.95 -0.52
N ARG A 49 -37.22 14.63 -1.62
CA ARG A 49 -36.70 13.98 -2.82
C ARG A 49 -35.29 13.48 -2.58
N GLU A 50 -34.42 14.29 -2.00
CA GLU A 50 -33.05 13.94 -1.66
C GLU A 50 -33.02 12.74 -0.69
N GLN A 51 -33.89 12.73 0.31
CA GLN A 51 -34.04 11.61 1.24
C GLN A 51 -34.46 10.32 0.52
N GLN A 52 -35.45 10.38 -0.39
CA GLN A 52 -35.86 9.21 -1.17
C GLN A 52 -34.73 8.66 -2.06
N ILE A 53 -33.89 9.55 -2.63
CA ILE A 53 -32.72 9.14 -3.41
C ILE A 53 -31.72 8.42 -2.49
N LEU A 54 -31.38 9.00 -1.33
CA LEU A 54 -30.45 8.40 -0.37
C LEU A 54 -30.93 7.03 0.11
N GLU A 55 -32.19 6.91 0.52
CA GLU A 55 -32.79 5.64 0.94
C GLU A 55 -32.74 4.58 -0.16
N ARG A 56 -32.90 4.99 -1.43
CA ARG A 56 -32.79 4.08 -2.56
C ARG A 56 -31.36 3.64 -2.83
N LEU A 57 -30.39 4.55 -2.71
CA LEU A 57 -28.97 4.23 -2.88
C LEU A 57 -28.48 3.22 -1.85
N LEU A 58 -28.96 3.33 -0.61
CA LEU A 58 -28.55 2.47 0.51
C LEU A 58 -29.33 1.13 0.60
N ARG A 59 -30.20 0.85 -0.38
CA ARG A 59 -30.89 -0.45 -0.54
C ARG A 59 -30.20 -1.31 -1.60
N TYR A 60 -29.20 -2.08 -1.17
CA TYR A 60 -28.42 -2.98 -2.02
C TYR A 60 -28.13 -4.32 -1.31
N GLY A 61 -27.57 -5.28 -2.05
CA GLY A 61 -27.18 -6.59 -1.51
C GLY A 61 -28.22 -7.71 -1.71
N PRO A 62 -27.92 -8.93 -1.24
CA PRO A 62 -28.82 -10.08 -1.37
C PRO A 62 -30.09 -9.87 -0.54
N ARG A 63 -31.23 -10.32 -1.08
CA ARG A 63 -32.52 -10.28 -0.37
C ARG A 63 -32.61 -11.46 0.60
N LEU A 64 -32.12 -11.24 1.81
CA LEU A 64 -32.21 -12.21 2.91
C LEU A 64 -33.39 -11.86 3.84
N PRO A 65 -33.95 -12.84 4.56
CA PRO A 65 -35.03 -12.58 5.51
C PRO A 65 -34.57 -11.66 6.63
N GLU A 66 -35.29 -10.57 6.84
CA GLU A 66 -35.09 -9.69 7.99
C GLU A 66 -35.59 -10.37 9.27
N GLN A 67 -34.89 -10.13 10.39
CA GLN A 67 -35.27 -10.62 11.70
C GLN A 67 -35.39 -9.45 12.68
N ALA A 68 -36.34 -9.55 13.61
CA ALA A 68 -36.44 -8.57 14.69
C ALA A 68 -35.23 -8.73 15.62
N PRO A 69 -34.49 -7.64 15.92
CA PRO A 69 -33.32 -7.74 16.79
C PRO A 69 -33.77 -8.10 18.21
N MET A 70 -33.35 -9.27 18.68
CA MET A 70 -33.55 -9.72 20.06
C MET A 70 -32.24 -10.28 20.62
N GLY A 71 -31.61 -9.55 21.54
CA GLY A 71 -30.35 -9.96 22.16
C GLY A 71 -29.35 -8.80 22.30
N ILE A 72 -28.10 -9.15 22.53
CA ILE A 72 -26.99 -8.19 22.69
C ILE A 72 -26.62 -7.65 21.32
N GLN A 73 -26.54 -6.33 21.20
CA GLN A 73 -26.12 -5.68 19.97
C GLN A 73 -24.68 -5.19 20.08
N ALA A 74 -23.91 -5.45 19.03
CA ALA A 74 -22.56 -4.94 18.85
C ALA A 74 -22.46 -4.33 17.46
N LEU A 75 -22.21 -3.02 17.40
CA LEU A 75 -22.03 -2.27 16.16
C LEU A 75 -20.55 -2.28 15.81
N VAL A 76 -20.19 -3.00 14.75
CA VAL A 76 -18.84 -3.00 14.19
C VAL A 76 -18.74 -1.91 13.12
N VAL A 77 -17.81 -0.99 13.30
CA VAL A 77 -17.55 0.15 12.39
C VAL A 77 -16.05 0.27 12.12
N PRO A 78 -15.62 1.00 11.07
CA PRO A 78 -14.23 1.41 10.96
C PRO A 78 -13.76 2.12 12.22
N ARG A 79 -12.48 2.01 12.56
CA ARG A 79 -11.93 2.73 13.72
C ARG A 79 -12.15 4.24 13.57
N PRO A 80 -12.59 4.95 14.62
CA PRO A 80 -12.62 6.41 14.62
C PRO A 80 -11.27 7.01 14.19
N GLY A 81 -11.32 8.02 13.34
CA GLY A 81 -10.13 8.59 12.69
C GLY A 81 -9.74 7.92 11.36
N THR A 82 -10.41 6.84 10.96
CA THR A 82 -10.21 6.20 9.64
C THR A 82 -11.42 6.41 8.74
N ILE A 83 -11.20 6.38 7.43
CA ILE A 83 -12.26 6.48 6.41
C ILE A 83 -12.21 5.24 5.52
N SER A 84 -13.29 4.45 5.50
CA SER A 84 -13.28 3.20 4.73
C SER A 84 -13.24 3.46 3.20
N PRO A 85 -12.67 2.56 2.38
CA PRO A 85 -12.81 2.65 0.92
C PRO A 85 -14.27 2.63 0.45
N TRP A 86 -15.16 1.99 1.23
CA TRP A 86 -16.59 2.04 0.99
C TRP A 86 -17.13 3.46 1.16
N SER A 87 -16.71 4.18 2.20
CA SER A 87 -17.10 5.57 2.46
C SER A 87 -16.74 6.49 1.29
N SER A 88 -15.49 6.41 0.80
CA SER A 88 -15.06 7.23 -0.36
C SER A 88 -15.95 6.98 -1.57
N LYS A 89 -16.14 5.71 -1.97
CA LYS A 89 -16.94 5.33 -3.15
C LYS A 89 -18.44 5.65 -2.98
N ALA A 90 -19.00 5.41 -1.79
CA ALA A 90 -20.41 5.69 -1.51
C ALA A 90 -20.69 7.19 -1.52
N THR A 91 -19.76 7.99 -0.99
CA THR A 91 -19.85 9.46 -0.99
C THR A 91 -19.77 10.00 -2.43
N ASP A 92 -18.86 9.49 -3.27
CA ASP A 92 -18.79 9.81 -4.71
C ASP A 92 -20.12 9.50 -5.42
N ILE A 93 -20.71 8.32 -5.17
CA ILE A 93 -22.02 7.95 -5.73
C ILE A 93 -23.11 8.95 -5.30
N ALA A 94 -23.14 9.32 -4.02
CA ALA A 94 -24.12 10.26 -3.51
C ALA A 94 -24.01 11.64 -4.19
N HIS A 95 -22.79 12.16 -4.32
CA HIS A 95 -22.52 13.43 -5.02
C HIS A 95 -22.93 13.36 -6.49
N HIS A 96 -22.63 12.26 -7.19
CA HIS A 96 -23.06 12.04 -8.58
C HIS A 96 -24.58 11.90 -8.74
N CYS A 97 -25.30 11.52 -7.68
CA CYS A 97 -26.76 11.51 -7.65
C CYS A 97 -27.37 12.88 -7.29
N GLY A 98 -26.55 13.93 -7.16
CA GLY A 98 -26.98 15.28 -6.83
C GLY A 98 -27.14 15.54 -5.33
N LEU A 99 -26.67 14.64 -4.46
CA LEU A 99 -26.77 14.78 -3.01
C LEU A 99 -25.56 15.55 -2.43
N GLY A 100 -25.36 16.78 -2.89
CA GLY A 100 -24.21 17.61 -2.49
C GLY A 100 -24.20 18.04 -1.03
N LYS A 101 -25.32 17.89 -0.31
CA LYS A 101 -25.43 18.17 1.13
C LYS A 101 -24.82 17.07 2.02
N ILE A 102 -24.50 15.91 1.44
CA ILE A 102 -23.87 14.80 2.15
C ILE A 102 -22.37 15.07 2.17
N ARG A 103 -21.82 15.28 3.37
CA ARG A 103 -20.37 15.44 3.55
C ARG A 103 -19.67 14.10 3.40
N ARG A 104 -20.21 13.06 4.06
CA ARG A 104 -19.64 11.71 4.02
C ARG A 104 -20.68 10.64 4.37
N LEU A 105 -20.58 9.49 3.72
CA LEU A 105 -21.29 8.26 4.08
C LEU A 105 -20.33 7.27 4.73
N GLU A 106 -20.74 6.58 5.79
CA GLU A 106 -20.00 5.44 6.34
C GLU A 106 -20.94 4.25 6.60
N ARG A 107 -20.38 3.05 6.71
CA ARG A 107 -21.12 1.80 6.93
C ARG A 107 -20.55 1.02 8.11
N GLY A 108 -21.44 0.49 8.93
CA GLY A 108 -21.15 -0.52 9.93
C GLY A 108 -21.95 -1.81 9.73
N ILE A 109 -21.72 -2.78 10.61
CA ILE A 109 -22.51 -3.99 10.75
C ILE A 109 -23.00 -4.08 12.19
N VAL A 110 -24.31 -4.12 12.38
CA VAL A 110 -24.90 -4.42 13.69
C VAL A 110 -25.04 -5.94 13.80
N TYR A 111 -24.28 -6.55 14.69
CA TYR A 111 -24.45 -7.94 15.11
C TYR A 111 -25.43 -8.00 16.27
N THR A 112 -26.40 -8.90 16.19
CA THR A 112 -27.31 -9.24 17.29
C THR A 112 -27.03 -10.69 17.71
N LEU A 113 -26.60 -10.87 18.97
CA LEU A 113 -26.29 -12.15 19.57
C LEU A 113 -27.42 -12.55 20.53
N SER A 114 -28.05 -13.70 20.30
CA SER A 114 -29.05 -14.27 21.19
C SER A 114 -28.49 -15.47 21.95
N LEU A 115 -28.55 -15.42 23.28
CA LEU A 115 -28.11 -16.47 24.20
C LEU A 115 -29.24 -16.87 25.15
N ALA A 116 -29.15 -18.07 25.73
CA ALA A 116 -30.16 -18.57 26.67
C ALA A 116 -30.07 -17.92 28.07
N MET A 117 -28.90 -17.38 28.43
CA MET A 117 -28.65 -16.63 29.66
C MET A 117 -27.91 -15.36 29.31
N ASP A 118 -28.13 -14.30 30.09
CA ASP A 118 -27.44 -13.03 29.91
C ASP A 118 -25.96 -13.20 30.29
N PRO A 119 -25.02 -12.98 29.36
CA PRO A 119 -23.59 -13.02 29.66
C PRO A 119 -23.17 -11.82 30.53
N ASP A 120 -22.09 -12.00 31.29
CA ASP A 120 -21.41 -10.88 31.96
C ASP A 120 -20.55 -10.06 30.97
N ALA A 121 -19.96 -8.96 31.45
CA ALA A 121 -19.17 -8.07 30.60
C ALA A 121 -17.95 -8.76 29.96
N ASP A 122 -17.24 -9.60 30.71
CA ASP A 122 -16.06 -10.32 30.21
C ASP A 122 -16.46 -11.33 29.11
N GLN A 123 -17.60 -11.99 29.28
CA GLN A 123 -18.16 -12.89 28.27
C GLN A 123 -18.62 -12.14 27.01
N ILE A 124 -19.19 -10.93 27.16
CA ILE A 124 -19.55 -10.08 26.02
C ILE A 124 -18.30 -9.75 25.21
N ASP A 125 -17.24 -9.28 25.85
CA ASP A 125 -15.99 -8.92 25.15
C ASP A 125 -15.38 -10.12 24.42
N GLN A 126 -15.40 -11.31 25.02
CA GLN A 126 -14.93 -12.55 24.38
C GLN A 126 -15.77 -12.96 23.17
N LEU A 127 -17.08 -12.71 23.20
CA LEU A 127 -18.01 -13.03 22.10
C LEU A 127 -17.96 -11.99 20.97
N VAL A 128 -17.60 -10.75 21.30
CA VAL A 128 -17.52 -9.63 20.38
C VAL A 128 -16.16 -9.58 19.66
N ALA A 129 -15.07 -9.98 20.32
CA ALA A 129 -13.73 -9.98 19.72
C ALA A 129 -13.63 -10.72 18.37
N PRO A 130 -14.31 -11.87 18.13
CA PRO A 130 -14.35 -12.53 16.83
C PRO A 130 -15.14 -11.84 15.72
N LEU A 131 -15.92 -10.80 16.03
CA LEU A 131 -16.85 -10.13 15.11
C LEU A 131 -16.21 -9.01 14.29
N HIS A 132 -15.02 -8.57 14.67
CA HIS A 132 -14.33 -7.45 14.06
C HIS A 132 -12.83 -7.74 13.89
N ASP A 133 -12.19 -7.04 12.98
CA ASP A 133 -10.74 -6.96 12.90
C ASP A 133 -10.23 -5.82 13.78
N ARG A 134 -9.56 -6.15 14.88
CA ARG A 134 -8.97 -5.18 15.83
C ARG A 134 -8.05 -4.14 15.18
N MET A 135 -7.46 -4.46 14.02
CA MET A 135 -6.52 -3.59 13.33
C MET A 135 -7.22 -2.49 12.52
N THR A 136 -8.45 -2.73 12.05
CA THR A 136 -9.17 -1.85 11.11
C THR A 136 -10.53 -1.38 11.62
N GLU A 137 -11.12 -2.11 12.55
CA GLU A 137 -12.48 -1.89 13.05
C GLU A 137 -12.51 -1.64 14.57
N ALA A 138 -13.60 -1.03 15.02
CA ALA A 138 -13.94 -0.83 16.42
C ALA A 138 -15.37 -1.31 16.69
N VAL A 139 -15.67 -1.59 17.95
CA VAL A 139 -17.00 -2.00 18.39
C VAL A 139 -17.61 -0.89 19.24
N LEU A 140 -18.83 -0.51 18.86
CA LEU A 140 -19.68 0.42 19.59
C LEU A 140 -20.91 -0.36 20.11
N TYR A 141 -21.43 0.06 21.26
CA TYR A 141 -22.63 -0.57 21.84
C TYR A 141 -23.88 0.31 21.69
N ASP A 142 -23.69 1.59 21.34
CA ASP A 142 -24.76 2.51 20.95
C ASP A 142 -24.50 3.03 19.53
N SER A 143 -25.57 3.14 18.73
CA SER A 143 -25.49 3.73 17.40
C SER A 143 -25.21 5.23 17.42
N GLU A 144 -25.53 5.94 18.50
CA GLU A 144 -25.21 7.36 18.66
C GLU A 144 -23.70 7.60 18.83
N GLU A 145 -22.94 6.62 19.35
CA GLU A 145 -21.48 6.69 19.44
C GLU A 145 -20.81 6.77 18.06
N ALA A 146 -21.52 6.43 16.97
CA ALA A 146 -21.01 6.54 15.61
C ALA A 146 -20.75 7.99 15.16
N ASP A 147 -21.22 9.01 15.90
CA ASP A 147 -20.80 10.40 15.70
C ASP A 147 -19.27 10.55 15.80
N ALA A 148 -18.59 9.69 16.59
CA ALA A 148 -17.13 9.66 16.68
C ALA A 148 -16.43 9.41 15.34
N LEU A 149 -17.12 8.76 14.38
CA LEU A 149 -16.58 8.55 13.04
C LEU A 149 -16.41 9.87 12.28
N PHE A 150 -17.19 10.91 12.59
CA PHE A 150 -17.28 12.17 11.84
C PHE A 150 -16.68 13.38 12.57
N VAL A 151 -15.97 13.15 13.68
CA VAL A 151 -15.34 14.24 14.44
C VAL A 151 -14.25 14.91 13.61
N HIS A 152 -14.37 16.22 13.41
CA HIS A 152 -13.35 17.04 12.77
C HIS A 152 -12.34 17.54 13.80
N ALA A 153 -11.10 17.06 13.71
CA ALA A 153 -9.99 17.59 14.49
C ALA A 153 -9.41 18.84 13.81
N THR A 154 -8.94 19.79 14.63
CA THR A 154 -8.16 20.94 14.15
C THR A 154 -6.75 20.49 13.75
N PRO A 155 -6.15 21.06 12.68
CA PRO A 155 -4.78 20.74 12.30
C PRO A 155 -3.81 20.85 13.49
N LYS A 156 -2.92 19.86 13.65
CA LYS A 156 -1.84 19.92 14.65
C LYS A 156 -0.67 20.77 14.11
N PRO A 157 0.02 21.59 14.91
CA PRO A 157 1.19 22.34 14.47
C PRO A 157 2.40 21.42 14.26
N CYS A 158 3.39 21.88 13.46
CA CYS A 158 4.70 21.22 13.39
C CYS A 158 5.48 21.36 14.70
N GLN A 159 6.38 20.41 14.99
CA GLN A 159 7.22 20.45 16.19
C GLN A 159 8.68 20.71 15.83
N ALA A 160 9.30 21.70 16.46
CA ALA A 160 10.73 21.92 16.37
C ALA A 160 11.49 21.07 17.41
N ILE A 161 12.58 20.42 16.98
CA ILE A 161 13.46 19.65 17.86
C ILE A 161 14.60 20.56 18.33
N ASP A 162 14.76 20.71 19.65
CA ASP A 162 15.70 21.68 20.25
C ASP A 162 17.18 21.24 20.17
N LEU A 163 17.71 21.17 18.95
CA LEU A 163 19.11 20.86 18.68
C LEU A 163 20.05 21.96 19.17
N LEU A 164 19.72 23.24 18.97
CA LEU A 164 20.59 24.36 19.34
C LEU A 164 20.68 24.54 20.86
N GLY A 165 19.62 24.26 21.61
CA GLY A 165 19.59 24.35 23.06
C GLY A 165 20.10 23.10 23.77
N ALA A 166 19.68 21.91 23.32
CA ALA A 166 19.97 20.64 24.00
C ALA A 166 21.04 19.77 23.29
N GLY A 167 21.51 20.17 22.10
CA GLY A 167 22.54 19.48 21.35
C GLY A 167 22.10 18.11 20.81
N ARG A 168 23.09 17.27 20.48
CA ARG A 168 22.90 15.89 19.97
C ARG A 168 21.85 15.05 20.73
N PRO A 169 21.73 15.10 22.08
CA PRO A 169 20.70 14.38 22.80
C PRO A 169 19.26 14.65 22.34
N ALA A 170 18.95 15.86 21.85
CA ALA A 170 17.62 16.18 21.33
C ALA A 170 17.25 15.32 20.11
N LEU A 171 18.19 15.13 19.19
CA LEU A 171 18.00 14.27 18.02
C LEU A 171 17.95 12.78 18.38
N GLN A 172 18.72 12.34 19.38
CA GLN A 172 18.62 10.96 19.86
C GLN A 172 17.24 10.66 20.46
N GLN A 173 16.68 11.62 21.21
CA GLN A 173 15.33 11.50 21.75
C GLN A 173 14.28 11.53 20.63
N ALA A 174 14.42 12.42 19.65
CA ALA A 174 13.53 12.47 18.48
C ALA A 174 13.58 11.16 17.66
N ASN A 175 14.77 10.59 17.47
CA ASN A 175 14.97 9.30 16.77
C ASN A 175 14.15 8.17 17.43
N GLN A 176 14.14 8.12 18.77
CA GLN A 176 13.35 7.14 19.53
C GLN A 176 11.85 7.44 19.48
N ASN A 177 11.45 8.68 19.74
CA ASN A 177 10.05 9.07 19.83
C ASN A 177 9.31 8.97 18.49
N LEU A 178 9.98 9.35 17.40
CA LEU A 178 9.41 9.34 16.05
C LEU A 178 9.72 8.04 15.29
N GLY A 179 10.48 7.11 15.87
CA GLY A 179 10.83 5.84 15.23
C GLY A 179 11.65 6.01 13.94
N LEU A 180 12.56 6.98 13.88
CA LEU A 180 13.28 7.34 12.66
C LEU A 180 14.31 6.27 12.22
N ALA A 181 14.73 5.40 13.14
CA ALA A 181 15.73 4.35 12.91
C ALA A 181 17.07 4.86 12.32
N LEU A 182 17.46 6.08 12.69
CA LEU A 182 18.73 6.68 12.28
C LEU A 182 19.92 5.98 12.96
N SER A 183 20.98 5.77 12.19
CA SER A 183 22.30 5.38 12.67
C SER A 183 23.04 6.53 13.36
N GLU A 184 24.09 6.23 14.13
CA GLU A 184 24.87 7.27 14.81
C GLU A 184 25.52 8.26 13.83
N ASP A 185 26.02 7.79 12.68
CA ASP A 185 26.61 8.65 11.64
C ASP A 185 25.57 9.58 10.99
N GLU A 186 24.32 9.10 10.83
CA GLU A 186 23.21 9.93 10.31
C GLU A 186 22.76 10.99 11.33
N ILE A 187 22.78 10.64 12.62
CA ILE A 187 22.54 11.62 13.69
C ILE A 187 23.63 12.70 13.66
N ASP A 188 24.90 12.31 13.56
CA ASP A 188 26.02 13.27 13.51
C ASP A 188 25.92 14.18 12.27
N TYR A 189 25.58 13.60 11.10
CA TYR A 189 25.31 14.36 9.88
C TYR A 189 24.21 15.42 10.06
N LEU A 190 23.09 15.06 10.72
CA LEU A 190 21.98 15.98 10.98
C LEU A 190 22.38 17.06 12.00
N VAL A 191 23.15 16.72 13.04
CA VAL A 191 23.70 17.71 13.99
C VAL A 191 24.52 18.75 13.24
N GLU A 192 25.48 18.32 12.41
CA GLU A 192 26.35 19.21 11.64
C GLU A 192 25.55 20.08 10.68
N SER A 193 24.61 19.47 9.94
CA SER A 193 23.80 20.16 8.92
C SER A 193 22.92 21.25 9.53
N PHE A 194 22.15 20.94 10.57
CA PHE A 194 21.25 21.93 11.18
C PHE A 194 21.99 22.96 12.05
N THR A 195 23.15 22.61 12.61
CA THR A 195 24.04 23.59 13.25
C THR A 195 24.59 24.58 12.23
N ALA A 196 24.98 24.12 11.03
CA ALA A 196 25.44 24.98 9.95
C ALA A 196 24.33 25.89 9.40
N LEU A 197 23.08 25.42 9.38
CA LEU A 197 21.90 26.23 9.05
C LEU A 197 21.54 27.25 10.15
N GLY A 198 22.07 27.11 11.36
CA GLY A 198 21.81 28.03 12.47
C GLY A 198 20.37 28.00 12.98
N ARG A 199 19.64 26.90 12.77
CA ARG A 199 18.25 26.71 13.25
C ARG A 199 17.99 25.28 13.72
N ASN A 200 16.92 25.13 14.49
CA ASN A 200 16.41 23.82 14.89
C ASN A 200 15.75 23.10 13.69
N PRO A 201 15.90 21.77 13.56
CA PRO A 201 15.12 20.98 12.63
C PRO A 201 13.67 20.84 13.08
N ASN A 202 12.74 20.79 12.13
CA ASN A 202 11.38 20.36 12.38
C ASN A 202 11.27 18.82 12.33
N ASP A 203 10.29 18.27 13.04
CA ASP A 203 9.93 16.85 13.04
C ASP A 203 9.73 16.29 11.63
N ILE A 204 9.01 17.02 10.77
CA ILE A 204 8.80 16.69 9.35
C ILE A 204 10.10 16.56 8.56
N GLU A 205 11.09 17.43 8.81
CA GLU A 205 12.37 17.40 8.11
C GLU A 205 13.18 16.16 8.50
N LEU A 206 13.15 15.79 9.78
CA LEU A 206 13.81 14.58 10.28
C LEU A 206 13.11 13.31 9.78
N MET A 207 11.77 13.28 9.77
CA MET A 207 11.00 12.15 9.25
C MET A 207 11.25 11.97 7.74
N MET A 208 11.21 13.05 6.97
CA MET A 208 11.52 13.02 5.54
C MET A 208 12.94 12.50 5.29
N PHE A 209 13.94 13.00 6.03
CA PHE A 209 15.31 12.51 5.93
C PHE A 209 15.41 11.02 6.26
N ALA A 210 14.75 10.56 7.32
CA ALA A 210 14.76 9.17 7.76
C ALA A 210 14.15 8.22 6.72
N GLN A 211 13.04 8.60 6.09
CA GLN A 211 12.43 7.77 5.04
C GLN A 211 13.30 7.73 3.79
N ALA A 212 13.75 8.90 3.30
CA ALA A 212 14.61 9.02 2.12
C ALA A 212 15.98 8.34 2.30
N ASN A 213 16.43 8.14 3.53
CA ASN A 213 17.69 7.48 3.86
C ASN A 213 17.51 6.10 4.53
N SER A 214 16.30 5.52 4.49
CA SER A 214 16.07 4.16 4.97
C SER A 214 16.78 3.10 4.12
N GLU A 215 16.94 1.88 4.64
CA GLU A 215 17.47 0.75 3.83
C GLU A 215 16.55 0.47 2.63
N HIS A 216 15.24 0.58 2.84
CA HIS A 216 14.21 0.40 1.82
C HIS A 216 14.39 1.36 0.63
N CYS A 217 14.63 2.65 0.88
CA CYS A 217 14.75 3.64 -0.20
C CYS A 217 16.16 3.69 -0.80
N ARG A 218 17.23 3.67 0.03
CA ARG A 218 18.62 3.83 -0.45
C ARG A 218 19.30 2.54 -0.88
N HIS A 219 18.71 1.38 -0.57
CA HIS A 219 19.29 0.08 -0.89
C HIS A 219 20.76 -0.01 -0.43
N LYS A 220 21.05 0.40 0.82
CA LYS A 220 22.44 0.59 1.29
C LYS A 220 23.21 -0.72 1.24
N ILE A 221 22.58 -1.87 1.53
CA ILE A 221 23.20 -3.19 1.42
C ILE A 221 23.58 -3.52 -0.03
N PHE A 222 22.70 -3.20 -0.99
CA PHE A 222 22.97 -3.47 -2.41
C PHE A 222 24.10 -2.59 -2.97
N ASN A 223 24.27 -1.39 -2.41
CA ASN A 223 25.31 -0.44 -2.76
C ASN A 223 26.56 -0.53 -1.87
N ALA A 224 26.58 -1.41 -0.86
CA ALA A 224 27.68 -1.54 0.07
C ALA A 224 28.98 -2.05 -0.59
N SER A 225 30.11 -1.69 0.01
CA SER A 225 31.38 -2.39 -0.23
C SER A 225 31.46 -3.65 0.64
N TRP A 226 32.10 -4.69 0.14
CA TRP A 226 32.13 -6.01 0.80
C TRP A 226 33.57 -6.46 1.04
N VAL A 227 33.82 -7.03 2.22
CA VAL A 227 35.01 -7.82 2.54
C VAL A 227 34.50 -9.21 2.92
N ILE A 228 34.92 -10.24 2.18
CA ILE A 228 34.47 -11.62 2.40
C ILE A 228 35.70 -12.47 2.73
N ASP A 229 35.70 -13.07 3.91
CA ASP A 229 36.84 -13.86 4.44
C ASP A 229 38.16 -13.08 4.49
N GLY A 230 38.08 -11.77 4.72
CA GLY A 230 39.25 -10.87 4.76
C GLY A 230 39.66 -10.31 3.39
N GLU A 231 39.04 -10.74 2.30
CA GLU A 231 39.34 -10.27 0.94
C GLU A 231 38.32 -9.19 0.48
N PRO A 232 38.78 -7.96 0.15
CA PRO A 232 37.93 -6.94 -0.44
C PRO A 232 37.34 -7.38 -1.79
N GLN A 233 36.06 -7.12 -1.99
CA GLN A 233 35.36 -7.43 -3.24
C GLN A 233 35.28 -6.21 -4.15
N GLU A 234 35.50 -6.41 -5.45
CA GLU A 234 35.57 -5.31 -6.43
C GLU A 234 34.20 -4.67 -6.74
N ARG A 235 33.11 -5.40 -6.54
CA ARG A 235 31.77 -4.98 -6.97
C ARG A 235 30.78 -5.03 -5.80
N SER A 236 29.91 -4.03 -5.73
CA SER A 236 28.69 -4.11 -4.93
C SER A 236 27.71 -5.13 -5.53
N LEU A 237 26.67 -5.52 -4.77
CA LEU A 237 25.62 -6.39 -5.29
C LEU A 237 24.94 -5.75 -6.51
N PHE A 238 24.63 -4.45 -6.45
CA PHE A 238 23.97 -3.77 -7.56
C PHE A 238 24.87 -3.65 -8.79
N GLN A 239 26.18 -3.48 -8.61
CA GLN A 239 27.14 -3.51 -9.73
C GLN A 239 27.21 -4.91 -10.38
N MET A 240 27.10 -5.99 -9.59
CA MET A 240 26.98 -7.34 -10.16
C MET A 240 25.68 -7.52 -10.96
N ILE A 241 24.57 -6.93 -10.53
CA ILE A 241 23.32 -6.93 -11.31
C ILE A 241 23.47 -6.11 -12.59
N ARG A 242 24.02 -4.88 -12.53
CA ARG A 242 24.26 -4.04 -13.73
C ARG A 242 25.19 -4.69 -14.74
N ASN A 243 26.11 -5.55 -14.30
CA ASN A 243 26.97 -6.33 -15.19
C ASN A 243 26.17 -7.22 -16.15
N THR A 244 24.97 -7.70 -15.76
CA THR A 244 24.12 -8.51 -16.66
C THR A 244 23.70 -7.71 -17.89
N THR A 245 23.22 -6.48 -17.71
CA THR A 245 22.87 -5.56 -18.80
C THR A 245 24.10 -5.15 -19.61
N HIS A 246 25.25 -4.89 -18.95
CA HIS A 246 26.50 -4.60 -19.66
C HIS A 246 26.95 -5.75 -20.57
N CYS A 247 26.81 -7.00 -20.12
CA CYS A 247 27.16 -8.20 -20.90
C CYS A 247 26.12 -8.55 -21.96
N SER A 248 24.88 -8.10 -21.83
CA SER A 248 23.78 -8.44 -22.74
C SER A 248 22.82 -7.25 -22.89
N PRO A 249 23.25 -6.15 -23.56
CA PRO A 249 22.45 -4.92 -23.67
C PRO A 249 21.37 -4.98 -24.75
N GLU A 250 21.37 -6.03 -25.59
CA GLU A 250 20.46 -6.18 -26.72
C GLU A 250 19.00 -6.13 -26.27
N ASN A 251 18.19 -5.33 -26.96
CA ASN A 251 16.76 -5.11 -26.71
C ASN A 251 16.40 -4.41 -25.40
N VAL A 252 17.36 -3.91 -24.62
CA VAL A 252 17.08 -3.08 -23.44
C VAL A 252 16.96 -1.61 -23.85
N LEU A 253 15.82 -0.99 -23.55
CA LEU A 253 15.55 0.43 -23.82
C LEU A 253 15.71 1.28 -22.56
N SER A 254 15.33 0.75 -21.41
CA SER A 254 15.53 1.40 -20.10
C SER A 254 15.83 0.36 -19.02
N ALA A 255 16.86 0.61 -18.21
CA ALA A 255 17.19 -0.18 -17.03
C ALA A 255 17.89 0.69 -15.98
N TYR A 256 17.50 0.55 -14.71
CA TYR A 256 18.11 1.21 -13.55
C TYR A 256 18.07 2.75 -13.55
N LYS A 257 17.17 3.34 -14.32
CA LYS A 257 16.98 4.80 -14.45
C LYS A 257 15.51 5.24 -14.32
N ASP A 258 14.65 4.32 -13.92
CA ASP A 258 13.22 4.50 -13.75
C ASP A 258 12.67 3.39 -12.82
N ASN A 259 11.40 3.51 -12.45
CA ASN A 259 10.72 2.55 -11.58
C ASN A 259 10.49 1.20 -12.24
N ALA A 260 10.51 1.11 -13.57
CA ALA A 260 10.43 -0.15 -14.30
C ALA A 260 11.51 -0.24 -15.39
N ALA A 261 11.87 -1.46 -15.76
CA ALA A 261 12.70 -1.71 -16.94
C ALA A 261 11.83 -1.72 -18.21
N VAL A 262 12.38 -1.31 -19.35
CA VAL A 262 11.71 -1.33 -20.66
C VAL A 262 12.56 -2.09 -21.66
N MET A 263 11.94 -3.01 -22.40
CA MET A 263 12.55 -3.75 -23.49
C MET A 263 11.79 -3.56 -24.81
N VAL A 264 12.48 -3.81 -25.93
CA VAL A 264 11.88 -3.76 -27.27
C VAL A 264 10.69 -4.72 -27.35
N GLY A 265 9.56 -4.21 -27.82
CA GLY A 265 8.37 -4.99 -28.11
C GLY A 265 8.11 -5.11 -29.61
N PRO A 266 7.11 -5.89 -30.02
CA PRO A 266 6.76 -6.03 -31.42
C PRO A 266 6.10 -4.76 -31.98
N GLU A 267 6.19 -4.59 -33.29
CA GLU A 267 5.28 -3.68 -34.00
C GLU A 267 3.86 -4.28 -33.98
N GLY A 268 2.85 -3.47 -33.68
CA GLY A 268 1.46 -3.92 -33.63
C GLY A 268 0.47 -2.77 -33.77
N GLU A 269 -0.81 -3.10 -33.73
CA GLU A 269 -1.89 -2.11 -33.76
C GLU A 269 -2.44 -1.89 -32.36
N ARG A 270 -2.23 -0.69 -31.83
CA ARG A 270 -2.80 -0.26 -30.57
C ARG A 270 -4.22 0.24 -30.77
N PHE A 271 -5.17 -0.35 -30.03
CA PHE A 271 -6.58 0.04 -30.07
C PHE A 271 -6.95 0.86 -28.84
N LEU A 272 -7.20 2.16 -29.01
CA LEU A 272 -7.53 3.10 -27.94
C LEU A 272 -8.47 4.21 -28.44
N PRO A 273 -9.19 4.90 -27.53
CA PRO A 273 -9.92 6.10 -27.91
C PRO A 273 -8.94 7.23 -28.29
N ASP A 274 -9.18 7.88 -29.41
CA ASP A 274 -8.50 9.11 -29.80
C ASP A 274 -8.77 10.19 -28.73
N PRO A 275 -7.74 10.88 -28.22
CA PRO A 275 -7.91 11.85 -27.14
C PRO A 275 -8.67 13.12 -27.56
N ARG A 276 -8.86 13.37 -28.86
CA ARG A 276 -9.46 14.59 -29.41
C ARG A 276 -10.96 14.43 -29.68
N ASP A 277 -11.37 13.30 -30.26
CA ASP A 277 -12.78 13.05 -30.59
C ASP A 277 -13.39 11.83 -29.89
N HIS A 278 -12.59 11.07 -29.13
CA HIS A 278 -12.99 9.90 -28.36
C HIS A 278 -13.52 8.72 -29.19
N SER A 279 -13.27 8.72 -30.51
CA SER A 279 -13.50 7.55 -31.35
C SER A 279 -12.40 6.50 -31.13
N TYR A 280 -12.76 5.22 -31.16
CA TYR A 280 -11.75 4.16 -31.04
C TYR A 280 -11.03 3.94 -32.37
N ILE A 281 -9.71 4.02 -32.35
CA ILE A 281 -8.85 3.90 -33.54
C ILE A 281 -7.74 2.87 -33.32
N TYR A 282 -7.22 2.34 -34.43
CA TYR A 282 -6.01 1.52 -34.44
C TYR A 282 -4.81 2.37 -34.85
N ASN A 283 -3.82 2.44 -33.99
CA ASN A 283 -2.55 3.12 -34.23
C ASN A 283 -1.44 2.08 -34.37
N ARG A 284 -0.77 2.07 -35.53
CA ARG A 284 0.35 1.17 -35.78
C ARG A 284 1.63 1.77 -35.19
N GLU A 285 2.22 1.10 -34.21
CA GLU A 285 3.42 1.54 -33.49
C GLU A 285 4.18 0.35 -32.88
N TYR A 286 5.36 0.62 -32.31
CA TYR A 286 6.02 -0.34 -31.44
C TYR A 286 5.34 -0.42 -30.08
N LEU A 287 5.01 -1.64 -29.65
CA LEU A 287 4.38 -1.92 -28.37
C LEU A 287 5.45 -2.40 -27.38
N HIS A 288 6.37 -1.52 -27.00
CA HIS A 288 7.45 -1.85 -26.06
C HIS A 288 6.90 -2.35 -24.74
N ILE A 289 7.69 -3.19 -24.06
CA ILE A 289 7.24 -3.91 -22.89
C ILE A 289 7.99 -3.37 -21.68
N LEU A 290 7.25 -2.83 -20.72
CA LEU A 290 7.78 -2.53 -19.40
C LEU A 290 7.57 -3.72 -18.46
N MET A 291 8.42 -3.86 -17.44
CA MET A 291 8.30 -4.90 -16.42
C MET A 291 8.79 -4.43 -15.05
N LYS A 292 8.03 -4.79 -14.01
CA LYS A 292 8.35 -4.53 -12.60
C LYS A 292 7.88 -5.69 -11.72
N VAL A 293 8.56 -5.87 -10.59
CA VAL A 293 8.18 -6.79 -9.52
C VAL A 293 8.60 -6.17 -8.20
N GLU A 294 7.69 -6.14 -7.24
CA GLU A 294 7.90 -5.64 -5.89
C GLU A 294 7.41 -6.63 -4.82
N THR A 295 7.68 -6.31 -3.56
CA THR A 295 7.21 -7.13 -2.44
C THR A 295 6.63 -6.29 -1.31
N HIS A 296 5.61 -6.80 -0.63
CA HIS A 296 4.92 -6.10 0.45
C HIS A 296 4.84 -6.94 1.73
N ASN A 297 6.02 -7.37 2.17
CA ASN A 297 6.20 -8.45 3.15
C ASN A 297 5.76 -8.07 4.58
N HIS A 298 6.21 -6.92 5.08
CA HIS A 298 5.97 -6.50 6.46
C HIS A 298 4.48 -6.17 6.71
N PRO A 299 3.81 -5.34 5.90
CA PRO A 299 2.39 -5.06 6.08
C PRO A 299 1.52 -6.33 5.98
N THR A 300 1.86 -7.25 5.07
CA THR A 300 1.13 -8.52 4.93
C THR A 300 1.25 -9.43 6.15
N ALA A 301 2.32 -9.33 6.94
CA ALA A 301 2.44 -10.07 8.20
C ALA A 301 1.47 -9.58 9.28
N ILE A 302 1.06 -8.30 9.21
CA ILE A 302 0.21 -7.62 10.20
C ILE A 302 -1.26 -7.64 9.76
N SER A 303 -1.56 -7.17 8.55
CA SER A 303 -2.90 -7.16 7.97
C SER A 303 -2.83 -7.64 6.51
N PRO A 304 -3.07 -8.95 6.26
CA PRO A 304 -2.77 -9.55 4.97
C PRO A 304 -3.58 -9.02 3.79
N PHE A 305 -4.88 -8.77 3.98
CA PHE A 305 -5.75 -8.27 2.91
C PHE A 305 -5.23 -6.93 2.35
N PRO A 306 -5.15 -5.85 3.15
CA PRO A 306 -4.67 -4.58 2.63
C PRO A 306 -3.19 -4.65 2.26
N GLY A 307 -2.35 -5.40 3.00
CA GLY A 307 -0.95 -5.58 2.66
C GLY A 307 -0.74 -6.16 1.26
N ALA A 308 -1.52 -7.17 0.87
CA ALA A 308 -1.45 -7.74 -0.46
C ALA A 308 -2.10 -6.87 -1.55
N ALA A 309 -3.19 -6.17 -1.21
CA ALA A 309 -3.88 -5.28 -2.13
C ALA A 309 -2.97 -4.10 -2.53
N THR A 310 -2.39 -3.40 -1.57
CA THR A 310 -1.51 -2.25 -1.83
C THR A 310 -0.15 -2.66 -2.38
N GLY A 311 0.30 -3.90 -2.12
CA GLY A 311 1.45 -4.47 -2.83
C GLY A 311 1.20 -4.58 -4.34
N SER A 312 -0.02 -4.91 -4.75
CA SER A 312 -0.41 -4.88 -6.17
C SER A 312 -0.56 -3.44 -6.68
N GLY A 313 -1.20 -2.57 -5.89
CA GLY A 313 -1.37 -1.16 -6.26
C GLY A 313 -0.07 -0.41 -6.47
N GLY A 314 0.86 -0.46 -5.50
CA GLY A 314 2.17 0.20 -5.63
C GLY A 314 2.91 -0.21 -6.91
N GLU A 315 2.94 -1.52 -7.19
CA GLU A 315 3.56 -2.04 -8.41
C GLU A 315 2.85 -1.60 -9.70
N ILE A 316 1.51 -1.51 -9.69
CA ILE A 316 0.74 -0.96 -10.82
C ILE A 316 1.03 0.54 -11.01
N ARG A 317 1.25 1.30 -9.95
CA ARG A 317 1.66 2.71 -10.04
C ARG A 317 3.01 2.87 -10.71
N ASP A 318 3.99 2.03 -10.36
CA ASP A 318 5.29 2.02 -11.04
C ASP A 318 5.18 1.76 -12.53
N GLU A 319 4.34 0.80 -12.93
CA GLU A 319 4.08 0.52 -14.34
C GLU A 319 3.48 1.76 -15.03
N GLY A 320 2.47 2.40 -14.43
CA GLY A 320 1.83 3.61 -14.99
C GLY A 320 2.76 4.83 -15.04
N ALA A 321 3.67 4.95 -14.07
CA ALA A 321 4.62 6.05 -13.92
C ALA A 321 5.95 5.84 -14.68
N THR A 322 6.08 4.75 -15.43
CA THR A 322 7.27 4.53 -16.26
C THR A 322 7.34 5.57 -17.38
N GLY A 323 8.50 6.21 -17.53
CA GLY A 323 8.74 7.26 -18.50
C GLY A 323 7.83 8.47 -18.28
N ARG A 324 7.06 8.84 -19.31
CA ARG A 324 6.09 9.95 -19.30
C ARG A 324 4.64 9.47 -19.30
N GLY A 325 4.42 8.27 -18.79
CA GLY A 325 3.13 7.59 -18.74
C GLY A 325 3.14 6.34 -19.60
N ALA A 326 2.69 5.23 -19.00
CA ALA A 326 2.54 3.96 -19.67
C ALA A 326 1.27 3.23 -19.21
N LYS A 327 1.03 2.03 -19.75
CA LYS A 327 -0.20 1.26 -19.49
C LYS A 327 0.08 -0.14 -18.95
N PRO A 328 -0.28 -0.43 -17.68
CA PRO A 328 -0.33 -1.78 -17.11
C PRO A 328 -1.13 -2.75 -17.99
N LYS A 329 -0.69 -4.00 -18.10
CA LYS A 329 -1.32 -4.98 -19.01
C LYS A 329 -1.63 -6.33 -18.38
N ALA A 330 -0.71 -6.92 -17.63
CA ALA A 330 -0.93 -8.22 -16.97
C ALA A 330 -0.07 -8.34 -15.72
N GLY A 331 -0.63 -8.98 -14.69
CA GLY A 331 0.03 -9.18 -13.40
C GLY A 331 0.52 -10.61 -13.15
N LEU A 332 1.34 -10.72 -12.11
CA LEU A 332 1.69 -11.96 -11.43
C LEU A 332 1.63 -11.76 -9.91
N THR A 333 1.41 -12.85 -9.16
CA THR A 333 1.38 -12.81 -7.69
C THR A 333 2.14 -13.98 -7.07
N GLY A 334 2.93 -13.73 -6.03
CA GLY A 334 3.74 -14.73 -5.35
C GLY A 334 3.56 -14.73 -3.84
N PHE A 335 3.45 -15.91 -3.24
CA PHE A 335 3.39 -16.07 -1.78
C PHE A 335 4.41 -17.09 -1.26
N SER A 336 5.16 -16.73 -0.21
CA SER A 336 5.88 -17.69 0.65
C SER A 336 5.46 -17.51 2.09
N VAL A 337 5.00 -18.59 2.74
CA VAL A 337 4.52 -18.58 4.13
C VAL A 337 5.04 -19.80 4.90
N SER A 338 4.93 -19.77 6.24
CA SER A 338 5.16 -20.94 7.10
C SER A 338 4.12 -22.06 6.85
N ASN A 339 4.13 -23.14 7.63
CA ASN A 339 3.16 -24.22 7.44
C ASN A 339 1.73 -23.74 7.71
N LEU A 340 0.77 -24.21 6.92
CA LEU A 340 -0.62 -23.77 7.01
C LEU A 340 -1.33 -24.34 8.24
N ARG A 341 -1.03 -25.59 8.60
CA ARG A 341 -1.67 -26.29 9.73
C ARG A 341 -3.19 -26.15 9.70
N ILE A 342 -3.78 -26.48 8.54
CA ILE A 342 -5.23 -26.39 8.33
C ILE A 342 -5.92 -27.29 9.37
N PRO A 343 -6.83 -26.77 10.21
CA PRO A 343 -7.46 -27.55 11.28
C PRO A 343 -8.15 -28.82 10.76
N GLY A 344 -7.79 -29.97 11.31
CA GLY A 344 -8.32 -31.27 10.91
C GLY A 344 -7.74 -31.83 9.59
N MET A 345 -6.74 -31.15 9.02
CA MET A 345 -6.02 -31.54 7.81
C MET A 345 -4.50 -31.35 7.97
N GLU A 346 -3.99 -31.42 9.20
CA GLU A 346 -2.57 -31.27 9.49
C GLU A 346 -1.73 -32.33 8.76
N GLN A 347 -0.57 -31.93 8.25
CA GLN A 347 0.33 -32.79 7.49
C GLN A 347 1.49 -33.30 8.37
N PRO A 348 2.05 -34.48 8.09
CA PRO A 348 3.02 -35.14 8.98
C PRO A 348 4.38 -34.43 9.10
N TRP A 349 4.66 -33.42 8.28
CA TRP A 349 5.87 -32.60 8.38
C TRP A 349 5.64 -31.30 9.17
N GLU A 350 4.39 -30.96 9.48
CA GLU A 350 4.06 -29.70 10.16
C GLU A 350 4.29 -29.84 11.67
N SER A 351 4.71 -28.75 12.31
CA SER A 351 4.88 -28.66 13.75
C SER A 351 4.49 -27.27 14.21
N ASP A 352 3.91 -27.14 15.40
CA ASP A 352 3.65 -25.84 16.01
C ASP A 352 4.91 -25.31 16.68
N ASN A 353 5.51 -24.28 16.09
CA ASN A 353 6.67 -23.61 16.67
C ASN A 353 6.33 -22.25 17.30
N GLY A 354 5.03 -21.94 17.45
CA GLY A 354 4.56 -20.63 17.88
C GLY A 354 4.77 -19.53 16.83
N LYS A 355 4.31 -18.32 17.14
CA LYS A 355 4.54 -17.10 16.35
C LYS A 355 4.45 -15.88 17.27
N PRO A 356 5.03 -14.72 16.90
CA PRO A 356 4.76 -13.46 17.59
C PRO A 356 3.25 -13.17 17.63
N GLU A 357 2.74 -12.65 18.75
CA GLU A 357 1.30 -12.38 18.93
C GLU A 357 0.75 -11.32 17.97
N ARG A 358 1.59 -10.35 17.58
CA ARG A 358 1.19 -9.24 16.69
C ARG A 358 1.08 -9.59 15.20
N ILE A 359 1.68 -10.70 14.75
CA ILE A 359 1.56 -11.13 13.34
C ILE A 359 0.47 -12.17 13.20
N VAL A 360 -0.15 -12.29 12.04
CA VAL A 360 -1.16 -13.33 11.77
C VAL A 360 -0.52 -14.69 11.44
N SER A 361 -1.32 -15.75 11.38
CA SER A 361 -0.81 -17.08 11.00
C SER A 361 -0.58 -17.19 9.48
N ALA A 362 0.22 -18.18 9.07
CA ALA A 362 0.38 -18.50 7.65
C ALA A 362 -0.95 -18.86 6.95
N LEU A 363 -1.88 -19.49 7.67
CA LEU A 363 -3.21 -19.77 7.17
C LEU A 363 -4.01 -18.50 6.94
N ASP A 364 -4.01 -17.56 7.92
CA ASP A 364 -4.71 -16.29 7.78
C ASP A 364 -4.16 -15.47 6.60
N ILE A 365 -2.83 -15.45 6.41
CA ILE A 365 -2.20 -14.82 5.24
C ILE A 365 -2.75 -15.42 3.94
N MET A 366 -2.86 -16.75 3.85
CA MET A 366 -3.35 -17.41 2.64
C MET A 366 -4.87 -17.39 2.46
N LEU A 367 -5.64 -17.04 3.50
CA LEU A 367 -7.07 -16.81 3.42
C LEU A 367 -7.41 -15.39 2.98
N GLU A 368 -6.68 -14.39 3.49
CA GLU A 368 -7.01 -12.97 3.31
C GLU A 368 -6.12 -12.28 2.25
N GLY A 369 -4.82 -12.57 2.24
CA GLY A 369 -3.84 -11.93 1.34
C GLY A 369 -4.15 -12.12 -0.15
N PRO A 370 -4.34 -13.37 -0.64
CA PRO A 370 -4.71 -13.60 -2.03
C PRO A 370 -5.99 -12.87 -2.45
N ILE A 371 -6.98 -12.76 -1.57
CA ILE A 371 -8.23 -12.03 -1.85
C ILE A 371 -7.95 -10.53 -1.95
N GLY A 372 -7.10 -9.96 -1.09
CA GLY A 372 -6.68 -8.57 -1.19
C GLY A 372 -5.99 -8.25 -2.52
N GLY A 373 -4.97 -9.02 -2.89
CA GLY A 373 -4.26 -8.84 -4.16
C GLY A 373 -5.16 -9.06 -5.39
N ALA A 374 -6.05 -10.05 -5.36
CA ALA A 374 -7.01 -10.28 -6.42
C ALA A 374 -8.06 -9.15 -6.50
N SER A 375 -8.56 -8.65 -5.37
CA SER A 375 -9.53 -7.55 -5.33
C SER A 375 -8.96 -6.30 -5.99
N PHE A 376 -7.69 -5.98 -5.74
CA PHE A 376 -7.02 -4.86 -6.40
C PHE A 376 -6.94 -5.05 -7.91
N ASN A 377 -6.37 -6.17 -8.37
CA ASN A 377 -6.24 -6.47 -9.80
C ASN A 377 -7.60 -6.48 -10.53
N ASN A 378 -8.64 -7.03 -9.90
CA ASN A 378 -9.98 -7.11 -10.45
C ASN A 378 -10.63 -5.73 -10.60
N GLU A 379 -10.63 -4.92 -9.54
CA GLU A 379 -11.30 -3.61 -9.53
C GLU A 379 -10.53 -2.58 -10.37
N PHE A 380 -9.18 -2.64 -10.39
CA PHE A 380 -8.36 -1.86 -11.33
C PHE A 380 -8.54 -2.30 -12.80
N GLY A 381 -8.71 -3.60 -13.02
CA GLY A 381 -8.89 -4.20 -14.35
C GLY A 381 -7.58 -4.62 -15.01
N ARG A 382 -6.70 -5.32 -14.28
CA ARG A 382 -5.50 -6.01 -14.80
C ARG A 382 -5.63 -7.52 -14.56
N PRO A 383 -5.51 -8.39 -15.60
CA PRO A 383 -5.60 -9.83 -15.42
C PRO A 383 -4.35 -10.37 -14.72
N ASN A 384 -4.50 -11.34 -13.82
CA ASN A 384 -3.40 -11.99 -13.11
C ASN A 384 -3.10 -13.38 -13.68
N LEU A 385 -1.99 -13.52 -14.42
CA LEU A 385 -1.78 -14.65 -15.34
C LEU A 385 -0.68 -15.62 -14.91
N CYS A 386 0.09 -15.28 -13.88
CA CYS A 386 1.19 -16.11 -13.40
C CYS A 386 1.35 -15.96 -11.90
N GLY A 387 2.05 -16.89 -11.27
CA GLY A 387 2.32 -16.79 -9.85
C GLY A 387 3.00 -18.01 -9.25
N TYR A 388 3.32 -17.91 -7.97
CA TYR A 388 3.82 -19.04 -7.20
C TYR A 388 3.26 -19.03 -5.78
N PHE A 389 3.19 -20.20 -5.15
CA PHE A 389 2.86 -20.34 -3.74
C PHE A 389 3.76 -21.40 -3.12
N ARG A 390 4.44 -21.04 -2.03
CA ARG A 390 5.36 -21.88 -1.29
C ARG A 390 5.03 -21.89 0.19
N THR A 391 5.01 -23.08 0.78
CA THR A 391 5.05 -23.26 2.24
C THR A 391 6.40 -23.82 2.65
N PHE A 392 7.05 -23.19 3.62
CA PHE A 392 8.26 -23.73 4.23
C PHE A 392 8.41 -23.24 5.67
N GLU A 393 8.50 -24.19 6.59
CA GLU A 393 8.88 -23.95 7.98
C GLU A 393 9.37 -25.27 8.57
N GLN A 394 10.67 -25.35 8.88
CA GLN A 394 11.30 -26.54 9.43
C GLN A 394 12.45 -26.18 10.36
N TRP A 395 12.66 -27.03 11.35
CA TRP A 395 13.93 -27.08 12.07
C TRP A 395 14.99 -27.71 11.19
N VAL A 396 16.00 -26.95 10.82
CA VAL A 396 17.11 -27.40 9.97
C VAL A 396 18.44 -27.23 10.70
N ASP A 397 19.39 -28.10 10.39
CA ASP A 397 20.76 -27.93 10.87
C ASP A 397 21.40 -26.75 10.15
N GLY A 398 22.07 -25.90 10.92
CA GLY A 398 22.83 -24.76 10.42
C GLY A 398 24.21 -24.65 11.07
N PRO A 399 25.05 -23.72 10.60
CA PRO A 399 26.41 -23.56 11.11
C PRO A 399 26.48 -23.09 12.57
N SER A 400 25.37 -22.62 13.13
CA SER A 400 25.25 -22.23 14.55
C SER A 400 24.38 -23.19 15.36
N GLY A 401 24.20 -24.42 14.86
CA GLY A 401 23.31 -25.41 15.43
C GLY A 401 21.95 -25.45 14.73
N ARG A 402 21.01 -26.16 15.33
CA ARG A 402 19.66 -26.35 14.80
C ARG A 402 18.87 -25.06 14.93
N GLU A 403 18.27 -24.60 13.83
CA GLU A 403 17.51 -23.35 13.77
C GLU A 403 16.18 -23.55 13.05
N LEU A 404 15.17 -22.77 13.44
CA LEU A 404 13.90 -22.73 12.75
C LEU A 404 14.01 -21.80 11.53
N ARG A 405 13.74 -22.31 10.34
CA ARG A 405 13.75 -21.53 9.09
C ARG A 405 12.39 -21.63 8.43
N GLY A 406 11.82 -20.48 8.11
CA GLY A 406 10.49 -20.37 7.49
C GLY A 406 10.11 -18.92 7.22
N TYR A 407 8.81 -18.69 6.99
CA TYR A 407 8.27 -17.41 6.54
C TYR A 407 7.16 -16.91 7.47
N HIS A 408 7.50 -16.64 8.72
CA HIS A 408 6.62 -15.90 9.63
C HIS A 408 6.38 -14.47 9.13
N LYS A 409 7.45 -13.77 8.70
CA LYS A 409 7.31 -12.66 7.76
C LYS A 409 7.15 -13.28 6.37
N PRO A 410 6.00 -13.11 5.69
CA PRO A 410 5.77 -13.76 4.42
C PRO A 410 6.62 -13.13 3.32
N ILE A 411 6.72 -13.82 2.18
CA ILE A 411 6.87 -13.11 0.91
C ILE A 411 5.48 -12.87 0.38
N MET A 412 5.11 -11.60 0.19
CA MET A 412 3.99 -11.19 -0.65
C MET A 412 4.58 -10.42 -1.81
N LEU A 413 4.47 -10.98 -3.01
CA LEU A 413 5.09 -10.46 -4.22
C LEU A 413 4.00 -10.10 -5.22
N ALA A 414 4.10 -8.91 -5.79
CA ALA A 414 3.30 -8.45 -6.91
C ALA A 414 4.23 -8.02 -8.03
N GLY A 415 3.83 -8.27 -9.26
CA GLY A 415 4.59 -7.86 -10.42
C GLY A 415 3.71 -7.83 -11.65
N GLY A 416 4.30 -7.39 -12.75
CA GLY A 416 3.58 -7.37 -14.00
C GLY A 416 4.43 -6.97 -15.19
N LEU A 417 3.72 -6.83 -16.29
CA LEU A 417 4.18 -6.17 -17.48
C LEU A 417 3.12 -5.19 -17.98
N GLY A 418 3.60 -4.15 -18.63
CA GLY A 418 2.80 -3.14 -19.31
C GLY A 418 3.26 -2.91 -20.73
N SER A 419 2.63 -1.92 -21.38
CA SER A 419 3.03 -1.42 -22.69
C SER A 419 3.36 0.06 -22.63
N ILE A 420 4.41 0.47 -23.35
CA ILE A 420 4.83 1.87 -23.45
C ILE A 420 5.16 2.23 -24.91
N SER A 421 4.81 3.45 -25.33
CA SER A 421 5.13 3.98 -26.66
C SER A 421 6.55 4.54 -26.68
N GLU A 422 7.26 4.41 -27.81
CA GLU A 422 8.68 4.79 -27.96
C GLU A 422 8.98 6.21 -27.43
N GLY A 423 8.18 7.20 -27.85
CA GLY A 423 8.38 8.61 -27.44
C GLY A 423 8.07 8.92 -25.97
N MET A 424 7.58 7.94 -25.21
CA MET A 424 7.24 8.08 -23.78
C MET A 424 8.27 7.45 -22.86
N ILE A 425 9.25 6.70 -23.39
CA ILE A 425 10.22 5.93 -22.58
C ILE A 425 11.11 6.86 -21.74
N GLU A 426 11.63 7.92 -22.33
CA GLU A 426 12.54 8.84 -21.63
C GLU A 426 11.76 9.90 -20.85
N LYS A 427 12.09 10.04 -19.56
CA LYS A 427 11.66 11.19 -18.77
C LYS A 427 12.32 12.46 -19.30
N ARG A 428 11.56 13.56 -19.34
CA ARG A 428 12.09 14.87 -19.76
C ARG A 428 12.59 15.64 -18.54
N VAL A 429 13.75 16.25 -18.65
CA VAL A 429 14.15 17.32 -17.73
C VAL A 429 13.19 18.50 -17.96
N PHE A 430 12.64 19.04 -16.88
CA PHE A 430 11.67 20.13 -16.93
C PHE A 430 12.26 21.46 -16.39
N PRO A 431 11.78 22.61 -16.90
CA PRO A 431 12.26 23.92 -16.46
C PRO A 431 11.68 24.34 -15.11
N ALA A 432 12.30 25.33 -14.47
CA ALA A 432 11.68 26.09 -13.39
C ALA A 432 10.32 26.68 -13.85
N GLY A 433 9.36 26.77 -12.93
CA GLY A 433 7.98 27.19 -13.21
C GLY A 433 7.05 26.06 -13.67
N SER A 434 7.57 24.85 -13.92
CA SER A 434 6.73 23.67 -14.15
C SER A 434 5.83 23.41 -12.95
N GLN A 435 4.57 23.06 -13.20
CA GLN A 435 3.58 22.85 -12.14
C GLN A 435 3.76 21.46 -11.55
N LEU A 436 3.89 21.37 -10.23
CA LEU A 436 4.07 20.12 -9.50
C LEU A 436 2.72 19.67 -8.96
N VAL A 437 2.27 18.50 -9.40
CA VAL A 437 0.91 18.00 -9.21
C VAL A 437 0.92 16.70 -8.43
N VAL A 438 -0.01 16.57 -7.49
CA VAL A 438 -0.41 15.27 -6.93
C VAL A 438 -1.68 14.83 -7.65
N LEU A 439 -1.66 13.64 -8.26
CA LEU A 439 -2.81 13.01 -8.92
C LEU A 439 -3.28 11.83 -8.07
N GLY A 440 -4.58 11.75 -7.81
CA GLY A 440 -5.23 10.61 -7.15
C GLY A 440 -5.76 10.91 -5.75
N GLY A 441 -5.70 9.90 -4.88
CA GLY A 441 -6.39 9.90 -3.59
C GLY A 441 -5.91 10.98 -2.60
N PRO A 442 -6.77 11.44 -1.68
CA PRO A 442 -6.38 12.36 -0.63
C PRO A 442 -5.49 11.70 0.42
N ALA A 443 -4.70 12.53 1.11
CA ALA A 443 -3.91 12.14 2.27
C ALA A 443 -4.81 11.66 3.41
N MET A 444 -4.32 10.65 4.12
CA MET A 444 -4.91 10.02 5.30
C MET A 444 -3.74 9.54 6.17
N LEU A 445 -3.94 9.36 7.48
CA LEU A 445 -2.90 8.90 8.39
C LEU A 445 -2.69 7.39 8.25
N ILE A 446 -2.06 7.00 7.15
CA ILE A 446 -1.81 5.62 6.73
C ILE A 446 -0.32 5.45 6.51
N GLY A 447 0.26 4.33 6.97
CA GLY A 447 1.63 3.97 6.58
C GLY A 447 2.71 4.90 7.10
N LEU A 448 2.44 5.77 8.08
CA LEU A 448 3.42 6.76 8.54
C LEU A 448 4.69 6.05 9.04
N GLY A 449 5.79 6.26 8.32
CA GLY A 449 7.07 5.65 8.63
C GLY A 449 7.28 4.22 8.13
N GLY A 450 6.50 3.76 7.14
CA GLY A 450 6.56 2.41 6.58
C GLY A 450 7.93 2.02 6.03
N GLY A 451 8.68 2.94 5.41
CA GLY A 451 10.06 2.71 4.95
C GLY A 451 11.02 2.35 6.10
N ALA A 452 10.94 3.06 7.23
CA ALA A 452 11.72 2.74 8.44
C ALA A 452 11.23 1.44 9.10
N ALA A 453 9.92 1.23 9.23
CA ALA A 453 9.33 0.04 9.86
C ALA A 453 9.65 -1.25 9.07
N SER A 454 9.61 -1.20 7.74
CA SER A 454 9.91 -2.35 6.87
C SER A 454 11.40 -2.76 6.89
N SER A 455 12.28 -1.82 7.22
CA SER A 455 13.74 -2.01 7.37
C SER A 455 14.14 -2.73 8.66
N MET A 456 13.22 -2.89 9.63
CA MET A 456 13.47 -3.58 10.89
C MET A 456 13.06 -5.07 10.87
N ALA A 457 13.67 -5.87 11.76
CA ALA A 457 13.23 -7.25 11.98
C ALA A 457 11.84 -7.25 12.66
N SER A 458 10.92 -8.11 12.19
CA SER A 458 9.58 -8.24 12.75
C SER A 458 9.66 -8.76 14.19
N GLY A 459 9.68 -7.87 15.18
CA GLY A 459 10.18 -8.24 16.51
C GLY A 459 9.84 -7.28 17.64
N THR A 460 10.08 -6.01 17.38
CA THR A 460 10.52 -5.05 18.40
C THR A 460 9.76 -3.72 18.39
N SER A 461 8.60 -3.64 17.71
CA SER A 461 7.76 -2.43 17.61
C SER A 461 6.80 -2.24 18.80
N GLN A 462 6.44 -0.98 19.08
CA GLN A 462 5.33 -0.57 19.95
C GLN A 462 3.97 -0.73 19.23
N GLU A 463 2.85 -0.87 19.96
CA GLU A 463 1.51 -1.08 19.38
C GLU A 463 1.07 0.00 18.38
N ASP A 464 1.44 1.26 18.61
CA ASP A 464 1.13 2.37 17.69
C ASP A 464 1.78 2.20 16.30
N LEU A 465 2.96 1.55 16.23
CA LEU A 465 3.65 1.26 14.97
C LEU A 465 2.97 0.13 14.18
N ASP A 466 2.21 -0.74 14.85
CA ASP A 466 1.47 -1.81 14.18
C ASP A 466 0.21 -1.24 13.49
N PHE A 467 -0.44 -0.21 14.06
CA PHE A 467 -1.51 0.54 13.36
C PHE A 467 -0.97 1.32 12.16
N ALA A 468 0.20 1.95 12.30
CA ALA A 468 0.86 2.60 11.16
C ALA A 468 1.19 1.61 10.03
N SER A 469 1.30 0.31 10.31
CA SER A 469 1.54 -0.73 9.30
C SER A 469 0.27 -1.20 8.58
N VAL A 470 -0.93 -0.79 9.04
CA VAL A 470 -2.20 -1.13 8.39
C VAL A 470 -2.39 -0.25 7.17
N GLN A 471 -2.48 -0.92 6.02
CA GLN A 471 -2.62 -0.26 4.72
C GLN A 471 -4.09 -0.14 4.31
N ARG A 472 -4.37 0.66 3.29
CA ARG A 472 -5.71 0.87 2.73
C ARG A 472 -5.62 0.87 1.21
N SER A 473 -6.56 0.20 0.54
CA SER A 473 -6.63 0.22 -0.93
C SER A 473 -7.96 0.75 -1.42
N ASN A 474 -7.93 1.51 -2.50
CA ASN A 474 -9.09 1.91 -3.29
C ASN A 474 -8.78 1.79 -4.80
N PRO A 475 -8.83 0.57 -5.37
CA PRO A 475 -8.36 0.31 -6.74
C PRO A 475 -9.12 1.11 -7.82
N GLU A 476 -10.38 1.48 -7.56
CA GLU A 476 -11.16 2.36 -8.44
C GLU A 476 -10.53 3.76 -8.59
N MET A 477 -9.94 4.31 -7.52
CA MET A 477 -9.21 5.57 -7.58
C MET A 477 -7.97 5.45 -8.48
N GLU A 478 -7.21 4.37 -8.33
CA GLU A 478 -6.04 4.13 -9.17
C GLU A 478 -6.42 3.88 -10.63
N ARG A 479 -7.60 3.29 -10.89
CA ARG A 479 -8.15 3.18 -12.24
C ARG A 479 -8.46 4.56 -12.84
N ARG A 480 -9.04 5.49 -12.06
CA ARG A 480 -9.26 6.88 -12.51
C ARG A 480 -7.94 7.57 -12.86
N CYS A 481 -6.90 7.39 -12.03
CA CYS A 481 -5.56 7.88 -12.33
C CYS A 481 -5.00 7.28 -13.62
N GLN A 482 -5.14 5.97 -13.81
CA GLN A 482 -4.66 5.30 -15.02
C GLN A 482 -5.36 5.80 -16.29
N GLU A 483 -6.65 6.13 -16.23
CA GLU A 483 -7.35 6.72 -17.39
C GLU A 483 -6.80 8.12 -17.72
N VAL A 484 -6.47 8.95 -16.72
CA VAL A 484 -5.78 10.23 -16.94
C VAL A 484 -4.42 10.01 -17.60
N ILE A 485 -3.61 9.10 -17.06
CA ILE A 485 -2.31 8.72 -17.63
C ILE A 485 -2.48 8.26 -19.08
N ASP A 486 -3.46 7.41 -19.35
CA ASP A 486 -3.79 6.90 -20.69
C ASP A 486 -4.14 8.01 -21.67
N ARG A 487 -4.95 8.99 -21.26
CA ARG A 487 -5.27 10.15 -22.10
C ARG A 487 -4.04 11.01 -22.36
N CYS A 488 -3.19 11.22 -21.35
CA CYS A 488 -1.98 12.03 -21.46
C CYS A 488 -0.99 11.43 -22.46
N TRP A 489 -0.59 10.16 -22.32
CA TRP A 489 0.39 9.59 -23.25
C TRP A 489 -0.19 9.33 -24.64
N SER A 490 -1.50 9.12 -24.78
CA SER A 490 -2.17 9.00 -26.10
C SER A 490 -2.12 10.28 -26.94
N LEU A 491 -1.83 11.44 -26.33
CA LEU A 491 -1.59 12.70 -27.04
C LEU A 491 -0.20 12.78 -27.70
N ALA A 492 0.66 11.76 -27.52
CA ALA A 492 2.00 11.70 -28.10
C ALA A 492 2.84 12.96 -27.81
N GLU A 493 3.24 13.72 -28.83
CA GLU A 493 4.01 14.96 -28.66
C GLU A 493 3.25 16.03 -27.86
N GLU A 494 1.92 15.94 -27.82
CA GLU A 494 1.07 16.85 -27.06
C GLU A 494 0.85 16.42 -25.59
N ASN A 495 1.49 15.34 -25.15
CA ASN A 495 1.41 14.85 -23.77
C ASN A 495 1.84 15.94 -22.76
N PRO A 496 0.95 16.37 -21.84
CA PRO A 496 1.25 17.41 -20.85
C PRO A 496 2.22 16.95 -19.74
N ILE A 497 2.40 15.64 -19.57
CA ILE A 497 3.29 15.07 -18.56
C ILE A 497 4.74 15.24 -19.01
N LEU A 498 5.53 15.99 -18.25
CA LEU A 498 6.98 16.11 -18.43
C LEU A 498 7.71 15.01 -17.67
N PHE A 499 7.24 14.72 -16.46
CA PHE A 499 7.77 13.72 -15.56
C PHE A 499 6.62 13.16 -14.71
N ILE A 500 6.64 11.88 -14.41
CA ILE A 500 5.71 11.22 -13.50
C ILE A 500 6.49 10.24 -12.60
N HIS A 501 6.07 10.12 -11.35
CA HIS A 501 6.59 9.17 -10.38
C HIS A 501 5.45 8.63 -9.51
N ASP A 502 5.59 7.40 -9.03
CA ASP A 502 4.65 6.84 -8.04
C ASP A 502 4.81 7.56 -6.69
N VAL A 503 3.80 7.44 -5.84
CA VAL A 503 3.92 7.73 -4.40
C VAL A 503 3.83 6.42 -3.63
N GLY A 504 4.93 6.08 -2.96
CA GLY A 504 5.10 4.86 -2.17
C GLY A 504 5.66 5.14 -0.78
N ALA A 505 6.78 4.49 -0.44
CA ALA A 505 7.43 4.64 0.86
C ALA A 505 7.86 6.09 1.13
N GLY A 506 7.56 6.59 2.32
CA GLY A 506 7.80 7.99 2.69
C GLY A 506 6.84 9.01 2.07
N GLY A 507 5.88 8.59 1.24
CA GLY A 507 4.84 9.48 0.72
C GLY A 507 5.37 10.62 -0.15
N LEU A 508 4.73 11.79 -0.01
CA LEU A 508 5.14 13.00 -0.74
C LEU A 508 6.54 13.47 -0.34
N SER A 509 6.96 13.16 0.88
CA SER A 509 8.28 13.50 1.39
C SER A 509 9.44 12.80 0.65
N ASN A 510 9.17 11.68 -0.02
CA ASN A 510 10.13 11.07 -0.92
C ASN A 510 9.86 11.46 -2.37
N ALA A 511 8.61 11.29 -2.81
CA ALA A 511 8.24 11.38 -4.22
C ALA A 511 8.42 12.79 -4.83
N LEU A 512 8.02 13.85 -4.12
CA LEU A 512 8.16 15.22 -4.65
C LEU A 512 9.62 15.69 -4.67
N PRO A 513 10.43 15.47 -3.62
CA PRO A 513 11.85 15.77 -3.67
C PRO A 513 12.60 14.95 -4.74
N GLU A 514 12.33 13.65 -4.90
CA GLU A 514 12.93 12.84 -5.97
C GLU A 514 12.59 13.37 -7.35
N LEU A 515 11.31 13.71 -7.58
CA LEU A 515 10.85 14.25 -8.87
C LEU A 515 11.58 15.53 -9.28
N VAL A 516 11.79 16.48 -8.34
CA VAL A 516 12.54 17.71 -8.65
C VAL A 516 14.04 17.48 -8.71
N HIS A 517 14.57 16.58 -7.87
CA HIS A 517 16.00 16.22 -7.86
C HIS A 517 16.43 15.59 -9.18
N ASP A 518 15.65 14.67 -9.72
CA ASP A 518 15.94 13.98 -10.99
C ASP A 518 15.96 14.94 -12.20
N ALA A 519 15.30 16.10 -12.07
CA ALA A 519 15.35 17.17 -13.07
C ALA A 519 16.44 18.23 -12.78
N GLY A 520 17.22 18.09 -11.70
CA GLY A 520 18.20 19.08 -11.27
C GLY A 520 17.54 20.40 -10.82
N ARG A 521 16.40 20.30 -10.14
CA ARG A 521 15.57 21.42 -9.67
C ARG A 521 15.34 21.36 -8.17
N GLY A 522 14.95 22.50 -7.60
CA GLY A 522 14.27 22.55 -6.31
C GLY A 522 12.75 22.60 -6.45
N GLY A 523 12.07 22.83 -5.34
CA GLY A 523 10.62 22.93 -5.32
C GLY A 523 10.11 23.85 -4.21
N SER A 524 9.13 24.68 -4.57
CA SER A 524 8.36 25.49 -3.64
C SER A 524 6.93 24.94 -3.57
N PHE A 525 6.53 24.47 -2.39
CA PHE A 525 5.28 23.76 -2.15
C PHE A 525 4.42 24.49 -1.12
N GLU A 526 3.10 24.29 -1.22
CA GLU A 526 2.12 24.73 -0.22
C GLU A 526 1.38 23.52 0.35
N LEU A 527 1.56 23.29 1.65
CA LEU A 527 1.01 22.13 2.36
C LEU A 527 -0.52 22.07 2.24
N ARG A 528 -1.19 23.23 2.32
CA ARG A 528 -2.66 23.29 2.31
C ARG A 528 -3.29 23.09 0.93
N GLN A 529 -2.47 22.91 -0.12
CA GLN A 529 -2.95 22.45 -1.42
C GLN A 529 -2.99 20.92 -1.54
N VAL A 530 -2.33 20.18 -0.64
CA VAL A 530 -2.37 18.71 -0.66
C VAL A 530 -3.80 18.26 -0.32
N PRO A 531 -4.47 17.46 -1.17
CA PRO A 531 -5.78 16.91 -0.85
C PRO A 531 -5.70 16.08 0.42
N ASN A 532 -6.59 16.32 1.38
CA ASN A 532 -6.52 15.72 2.71
C ASN A 532 -7.93 15.42 3.26
N ASP A 533 -8.19 14.16 3.54
CA ASP A 533 -9.47 13.69 4.11
C ASP A 533 -9.44 13.66 5.66
N GLU A 534 -8.27 13.92 6.26
CA GLU A 534 -8.07 13.99 7.71
C GLU A 534 -7.53 15.38 8.12
N PRO A 535 -8.41 16.37 8.32
CA PRO A 535 -8.01 17.77 8.54
C PRO A 535 -7.21 17.99 9.84
N GLY A 536 -7.24 17.03 10.77
CA GLY A 536 -6.47 17.08 12.01
C GLY A 536 -4.98 16.76 11.87
N MET A 537 -4.54 16.30 10.70
CA MET A 537 -3.15 15.90 10.49
C MET A 537 -2.17 17.06 10.67
N SER A 538 -1.01 16.77 11.27
CA SER A 538 0.14 17.67 11.33
C SER A 538 0.82 17.80 9.96
N PRO A 539 1.69 18.81 9.76
CA PRO A 539 2.53 18.89 8.56
C PRO A 539 3.32 17.61 8.28
N LEU A 540 3.93 17.02 9.31
CA LEU A 540 4.62 15.73 9.21
C LEU A 540 3.70 14.64 8.68
N GLU A 541 2.52 14.51 9.28
CA GLU A 541 1.54 13.48 8.92
C GLU A 541 1.09 13.66 7.45
N ILE A 542 0.76 14.89 7.01
CA ILE A 542 0.29 15.18 5.64
C ILE A 542 1.38 14.87 4.60
N TRP A 543 2.63 15.19 4.91
CA TRP A 543 3.74 15.07 3.97
C TRP A 543 4.33 13.65 3.89
N CYS A 544 4.35 12.94 5.02
CA CYS A 544 5.06 11.66 5.15
C CYS A 544 4.14 10.43 5.21
N ASN A 545 2.81 10.58 5.16
CA ASN A 545 1.90 9.43 5.07
C ASN A 545 2.09 8.68 3.74
N GLU A 546 1.87 7.37 3.80
CA GLU A 546 1.92 6.47 2.65
C GLU A 546 0.49 6.11 2.21
N ALA A 547 -0.43 7.09 2.22
CA ALA A 547 -1.75 6.92 1.59
C ALA A 547 -1.57 6.54 0.12
N GLN A 548 -2.43 5.63 -0.35
CA GLN A 548 -2.28 4.93 -1.62
C GLN A 548 -2.94 5.68 -2.78
N GLU A 549 -2.81 5.10 -3.98
CA GLU A 549 -3.42 5.59 -5.22
C GLU A 549 -3.02 7.03 -5.58
N ARG A 550 -1.75 7.40 -5.33
CA ARG A 550 -1.18 8.72 -5.61
C ARG A 550 0.01 8.65 -6.56
N TYR A 551 0.11 9.65 -7.41
CA TYR A 551 1.23 9.91 -8.30
C TYR A 551 1.66 11.36 -8.17
N VAL A 552 2.93 11.65 -8.41
CA VAL A 552 3.43 13.01 -8.55
C VAL A 552 3.83 13.27 -9.98
N LEU A 553 3.51 14.45 -10.50
CA LEU A 553 3.77 14.83 -11.89
C LEU A 553 4.36 16.24 -11.98
N ALA A 554 5.28 16.42 -12.92
CA ALA A 554 5.60 17.74 -13.47
C ALA A 554 4.77 17.94 -14.73
N ILE A 555 3.90 18.95 -14.72
CA ILE A 555 3.04 19.32 -15.84
C ILE A 555 3.59 20.56 -16.52
N ASP A 556 3.60 20.53 -17.86
CA ASP A 556 3.87 21.69 -18.69
C ASP A 556 2.85 22.80 -18.38
N ALA A 557 3.33 23.96 -17.94
CA ALA A 557 2.49 25.06 -17.49
C ALA A 557 1.53 25.55 -18.60
N ASP A 558 1.97 25.52 -19.86
CA ASP A 558 1.16 25.91 -21.03
C ASP A 558 0.04 24.90 -21.34
N ARG A 559 0.10 23.71 -20.71
CA ARG A 559 -0.85 22.60 -20.91
C ARG A 559 -1.59 22.23 -19.64
N LEU A 560 -1.50 23.03 -18.57
CA LEU A 560 -2.20 22.75 -17.32
C LEU A 560 -3.71 22.61 -17.58
N GLU A 561 -4.36 23.59 -18.23
CA GLU A 561 -5.80 23.53 -18.51
C GLU A 561 -6.22 22.27 -19.30
N LEU A 562 -5.34 21.73 -20.15
CA LEU A 562 -5.61 20.47 -20.85
C LEU A 562 -5.61 19.29 -19.87
N PHE A 563 -4.62 19.24 -18.98
CA PHE A 563 -4.54 18.23 -17.93
C PHE A 563 -5.76 18.29 -17.00
N GLU A 564 -6.18 19.48 -16.57
CA GLU A 564 -7.35 19.67 -15.70
C GLU A 564 -8.63 19.13 -16.35
N ARG A 565 -8.87 19.44 -17.62
CA ARG A 565 -10.02 18.89 -18.38
C ARG A 565 -10.00 17.37 -18.48
N ILE A 566 -8.81 16.76 -18.60
CA ILE A 566 -8.66 15.30 -18.61
C ILE A 566 -9.05 14.74 -17.23
N CYS A 567 -8.53 15.31 -16.15
CA CYS A 567 -8.88 14.92 -14.78
C CYS A 567 -10.38 15.06 -14.50
N GLU A 568 -11.01 16.16 -14.88
CA GLU A 568 -12.45 16.38 -14.72
C GLU A 568 -13.29 15.32 -15.46
N ARG A 569 -12.90 14.99 -16.71
CA ARG A 569 -13.57 13.97 -17.53
C ARG A 569 -13.50 12.59 -16.88
N GLU A 570 -12.32 12.21 -16.39
CA GLU A 570 -12.12 10.91 -15.73
C GLU A 570 -12.53 10.93 -14.24
N ARG A 571 -12.96 12.09 -13.72
CA ARG A 571 -13.25 12.34 -12.31
C ARG A 571 -12.07 11.98 -11.42
N CYS A 572 -10.84 12.18 -11.90
CA CYS A 572 -9.66 11.90 -11.11
C CYS A 572 -9.29 13.14 -10.29
N PRO A 573 -9.22 13.06 -8.94
CA PRO A 573 -8.79 14.17 -8.13
C PRO A 573 -7.33 14.50 -8.44
N TYR A 574 -7.00 15.80 -8.44
CA TYR A 574 -5.64 16.27 -8.54
C TYR A 574 -5.50 17.58 -7.75
N ALA A 575 -4.27 17.95 -7.43
CA ALA A 575 -3.96 19.28 -6.91
C ALA A 575 -2.59 19.74 -7.41
N VAL A 576 -2.51 21.01 -7.80
CA VAL A 576 -1.22 21.69 -7.98
C VAL A 576 -0.71 22.07 -6.60
N VAL A 577 0.33 21.38 -6.14
CA VAL A 577 0.88 21.52 -4.77
C VAL A 577 2.10 22.43 -4.71
N GLY A 578 2.66 22.80 -5.86
CA GLY A 578 3.85 23.63 -5.91
C GLY A 578 4.37 23.87 -7.32
N GLN A 579 5.56 24.46 -7.39
CA GLN A 579 6.25 24.74 -8.64
C GLN A 579 7.74 24.42 -8.53
N ALA A 580 8.32 23.96 -9.64
CA ALA A 580 9.75 23.71 -9.74
C ALA A 580 10.55 25.03 -9.68
N THR A 581 11.66 25.05 -8.96
CA THR A 581 12.54 26.22 -8.83
C THR A 581 13.89 25.99 -9.50
N GLU A 582 14.55 27.08 -9.93
CA GLU A 582 15.92 27.00 -10.47
C GLU A 582 16.92 26.65 -9.38
N GLU A 583 16.76 27.22 -8.18
CA GLU A 583 17.59 26.90 -7.03
C GLU A 583 17.26 25.50 -6.51
N GLU A 584 18.28 24.67 -6.25
CA GLU A 584 18.18 23.34 -5.65
C GLU A 584 17.87 23.43 -4.14
N TYR A 585 16.69 23.97 -3.84
CA TYR A 585 16.19 24.22 -2.50
C TYR A 585 14.77 23.70 -2.37
N LEU A 586 14.45 23.15 -1.20
CA LEU A 586 13.13 22.59 -0.89
C LEU A 586 12.44 23.46 0.16
N CYS A 587 11.35 24.11 -0.24
CA CYS A 587 10.49 24.88 0.64
C CYS A 587 9.09 24.29 0.68
N LEU A 588 8.54 24.13 1.88
CA LEU A 588 7.13 23.81 2.11
C LEU A 588 6.56 24.88 3.02
N GLY A 589 5.62 25.67 2.50
CA GLY A 589 4.83 26.63 3.28
C GLY A 589 3.59 25.98 3.88
N ASP A 590 3.11 26.54 4.99
CA ASP A 590 1.81 26.23 5.56
C ASP A 590 1.03 27.53 5.79
N GLY A 591 0.09 27.82 4.87
CA GLY A 591 -0.76 29.00 4.94
C GLY A 591 -1.72 29.04 6.14
N TYR A 592 -1.97 27.90 6.81
CA TYR A 592 -2.85 27.85 7.99
C TYR A 592 -2.13 28.31 9.25
N PHE A 593 -0.86 27.91 9.43
CA PHE A 593 -0.03 28.32 10.57
C PHE A 593 0.89 29.50 10.28
N GLU A 594 0.87 30.02 9.05
CA GLU A 594 1.71 31.13 8.57
C GLU A 594 3.20 30.87 8.83
N ASN A 595 3.65 29.64 8.57
CA ASN A 595 5.03 29.21 8.80
C ASN A 595 5.58 28.34 7.65
N GLN A 596 6.81 27.86 7.80
CA GLN A 596 7.50 27.01 6.83
C GLN A 596 7.94 25.70 7.50
N PRO A 597 7.14 24.62 7.37
CA PRO A 597 7.51 23.33 7.94
C PRO A 597 8.81 22.73 7.36
N ILE A 598 9.14 23.00 6.09
CA ILE A 598 10.41 22.57 5.46
C ILE A 598 11.08 23.76 4.80
N ASP A 599 12.36 23.95 5.12
CA ASP A 599 13.20 25.02 4.55
C ASP A 599 14.66 24.55 4.47
N ILE A 600 14.96 23.64 3.54
CA ILE A 600 16.28 22.98 3.46
C ILE A 600 16.90 23.02 2.06
N PRO A 601 18.23 23.10 1.96
CA PRO A 601 18.92 22.87 0.71
C PRO A 601 18.82 21.39 0.31
N MET A 602 18.58 21.09 -0.97
CA MET A 602 18.45 19.71 -1.47
C MET A 602 19.63 18.78 -1.10
N PRO A 603 20.90 19.25 -1.08
CA PRO A 603 22.03 18.45 -0.60
C PRO A 603 21.94 17.97 0.85
N LEU A 604 21.10 18.57 1.71
CA LEU A 604 20.86 18.06 3.07
C LEU A 604 20.07 16.74 3.02
N LEU A 605 19.08 16.67 2.14
CA LEU A 605 18.22 15.48 2.00
C LEU A 605 18.91 14.36 1.21
N PHE A 606 19.52 14.73 0.07
CA PHE A 606 20.14 13.79 -0.86
C PHE A 606 21.64 13.58 -0.66
N GLY A 607 22.23 14.27 0.32
CA GLY A 607 23.62 14.12 0.72
C GLY A 607 24.00 12.66 1.00
N LYS A 608 25.28 12.34 0.84
CA LYS A 608 25.78 10.97 1.01
C LYS A 608 26.34 10.79 2.42
N PRO A 609 25.66 10.08 3.33
CA PRO A 609 26.35 9.49 4.48
C PRO A 609 27.43 8.51 3.97
N PRO A 610 28.43 8.16 4.80
CA PRO A 610 29.50 7.25 4.42
C PRO A 610 28.97 5.95 3.79
N GLN A 611 29.63 5.46 2.74
CA GLN A 611 29.23 4.20 2.10
C GLN A 611 29.32 3.05 3.11
N MET A 612 28.23 2.29 3.27
CA MET A 612 28.22 1.09 4.12
C MET A 612 29.30 0.10 3.67
N GLN A 613 30.09 -0.40 4.62
CA GLN A 613 31.00 -1.52 4.43
C GLN A 613 30.50 -2.73 5.20
N ARG A 614 30.50 -3.90 4.56
CA ARG A 614 30.11 -5.17 5.18
C ARG A 614 31.30 -6.13 5.17
N ASP A 615 31.86 -6.36 6.34
CA ASP A 615 32.87 -7.39 6.59
C ASP A 615 32.17 -8.66 7.11
N VAL A 616 32.21 -9.73 6.29
CA VAL A 616 31.50 -10.98 6.55
C VAL A 616 32.41 -12.18 6.30
N LYS A 617 32.01 -13.33 6.88
CA LYS A 617 32.74 -14.59 6.73
C LYS A 617 31.81 -15.70 6.27
N HIS A 618 32.32 -16.61 5.45
CA HIS A 618 31.60 -17.83 5.13
C HIS A 618 31.39 -18.66 6.39
N ARG A 619 30.15 -19.12 6.58
CA ARG A 619 29.81 -20.11 7.61
C ARG A 619 29.44 -21.41 6.92
N THR A 620 30.38 -22.34 6.91
CA THR A 620 30.16 -23.70 6.38
C THR A 620 29.80 -24.66 7.50
N PHE A 621 29.01 -25.67 7.17
CA PHE A 621 28.73 -26.80 8.06
C PHE A 621 28.54 -28.06 7.23
N HIS A 622 28.74 -29.22 7.86
CA HIS A 622 28.50 -30.50 7.22
C HIS A 622 27.00 -30.78 7.14
N LYS A 623 26.46 -30.82 5.93
CA LYS A 623 25.05 -31.16 5.70
C LYS A 623 24.86 -32.67 5.89
N PRO A 624 23.85 -33.12 6.66
CA PRO A 624 23.56 -34.55 6.76
C PRO A 624 23.20 -35.12 5.39
N GLU A 625 23.67 -36.34 5.09
CA GLU A 625 23.26 -37.05 3.89
C GLU A 625 21.77 -37.40 3.99
N ALA A 626 21.05 -37.29 2.87
CA ALA A 626 19.64 -37.64 2.84
C ALA A 626 19.49 -39.17 2.91
N ASP A 627 18.84 -39.67 3.96
CA ASP A 627 18.49 -41.09 4.09
C ASP A 627 17.11 -41.35 3.50
N PHE A 628 17.09 -42.08 2.39
CA PHE A 628 15.87 -42.49 1.69
C PHE A 628 15.46 -43.94 2.00
N GLY A 629 16.25 -44.68 2.79
CA GLY A 629 16.07 -46.13 3.01
C GLY A 629 14.73 -46.49 3.67
N ALA A 630 14.18 -45.57 4.47
CA ALA A 630 12.89 -45.73 5.13
C ALA A 630 11.69 -45.13 4.34
N ILE A 631 11.91 -44.52 3.17
CA ILE A 631 10.86 -43.82 2.44
C ILE A 631 10.11 -44.78 1.51
N ASN A 632 8.82 -44.99 1.79
CA ASN A 632 7.92 -45.66 0.85
C ASN A 632 7.54 -44.71 -0.30
N LEU A 633 7.78 -45.11 -1.55
CA LEU A 633 7.53 -44.26 -2.73
C LEU A 633 6.05 -43.83 -2.87
N ARG A 634 5.10 -44.74 -2.61
CA ARG A 634 3.67 -44.42 -2.70
C ARG A 634 3.28 -43.37 -1.66
N GLU A 635 3.79 -43.52 -0.45
CA GLU A 635 3.55 -42.55 0.61
C GLU A 635 4.23 -41.21 0.32
N ALA A 636 5.47 -41.21 -0.16
CA ALA A 636 6.18 -40.01 -0.58
C ALA A 636 5.41 -39.25 -1.66
N ALA A 637 4.91 -39.95 -2.69
CA ALA A 637 4.09 -39.35 -3.73
C ALA A 637 2.82 -38.69 -3.15
N LEU A 638 2.10 -39.37 -2.25
CA LEU A 638 0.91 -38.80 -1.60
C LEU A 638 1.24 -37.58 -0.72
N ARG A 639 2.38 -37.60 0.00
CA ARG A 639 2.83 -36.45 0.81
C ARG A 639 3.23 -35.27 -0.07
N VAL A 640 3.97 -35.51 -1.15
CA VAL A 640 4.38 -34.48 -2.11
C VAL A 640 3.15 -33.84 -2.76
N LEU A 641 2.14 -34.62 -3.18
CA LEU A 641 0.90 -34.09 -3.74
C LEU A 641 0.07 -33.26 -2.73
N ARG A 642 0.26 -33.48 -1.42
CA ARG A 642 -0.39 -32.71 -0.34
C ARG A 642 0.41 -31.49 0.10
N LEU A 643 1.68 -31.36 -0.31
CA LEU A 643 2.47 -30.18 0.00
C LEU A 643 1.86 -28.98 -0.73
N PRO A 644 1.43 -27.91 -0.03
CA PRO A 644 0.76 -26.78 -0.69
C PRO A 644 1.57 -26.16 -1.83
N THR A 645 2.90 -26.20 -1.74
CA THR A 645 3.82 -25.81 -2.83
C THR A 645 3.57 -26.58 -4.14
N VAL A 646 3.20 -27.86 -4.08
CA VAL A 646 2.99 -28.76 -5.23
C VAL A 646 1.52 -28.95 -5.59
N ALA A 647 0.63 -28.92 -4.59
CA ALA A 647 -0.81 -29.17 -4.76
C ALA A 647 -1.49 -28.21 -5.76
N ASP A 648 -2.75 -28.50 -6.10
CA ASP A 648 -3.58 -27.63 -6.94
C ASP A 648 -3.66 -26.18 -6.39
N LYS A 649 -3.72 -25.20 -7.31
CA LYS A 649 -3.70 -23.77 -6.98
C LYS A 649 -4.99 -23.04 -7.35
N SER A 650 -6.09 -23.75 -7.60
CA SER A 650 -7.35 -23.16 -8.08
C SER A 650 -7.86 -22.03 -7.18
N PHE A 651 -7.65 -22.12 -5.86
CA PHE A 651 -8.05 -21.09 -4.89
C PHE A 651 -7.30 -19.75 -5.05
N LEU A 652 -6.11 -19.76 -5.66
CA LEU A 652 -5.33 -18.56 -5.99
C LEU A 652 -5.60 -18.04 -7.40
N ILE A 653 -6.06 -18.93 -8.29
CA ILE A 653 -6.24 -18.61 -9.71
C ILE A 653 -7.63 -18.04 -9.96
N THR A 654 -8.69 -18.69 -9.47
CA THR A 654 -10.08 -18.38 -9.82
C THR A 654 -10.63 -17.11 -9.18
N ILE A 655 -9.96 -16.61 -8.13
CA ILE A 655 -10.33 -15.37 -7.43
C ILE A 655 -9.93 -14.11 -8.21
N GLY A 656 -8.95 -14.21 -9.12
CA GLY A 656 -8.48 -13.11 -9.96
C GLY A 656 -8.99 -13.21 -11.39
N ASP A 657 -9.28 -12.07 -12.01
CA ASP A 657 -9.62 -11.94 -13.41
C ASP A 657 -8.45 -12.40 -14.30
N ARG A 658 -8.77 -13.04 -15.43
CA ARG A 658 -7.81 -13.58 -16.40
C ARG A 658 -8.20 -13.27 -17.85
N SER A 659 -9.04 -12.26 -18.09
CA SER A 659 -9.64 -12.00 -19.40
C SER A 659 -9.96 -10.54 -19.72
N ILE A 660 -9.95 -9.62 -18.75
CA ILE A 660 -10.52 -8.27 -18.86
C ILE A 660 -10.02 -7.45 -20.07
N THR A 661 -8.76 -7.64 -20.51
CA THR A 661 -8.19 -6.89 -21.65
C THR A 661 -8.56 -7.45 -23.02
N GLY A 662 -9.07 -8.68 -23.10
CA GLY A 662 -9.23 -9.41 -24.36
C GLY A 662 -7.90 -9.82 -25.03
N GLN A 663 -6.76 -9.62 -24.36
CA GLN A 663 -5.42 -9.88 -24.90
C GLN A 663 -4.73 -11.10 -24.26
N VAL A 664 -5.47 -11.90 -23.47
CA VAL A 664 -4.93 -13.08 -22.78
C VAL A 664 -5.01 -14.30 -23.70
N ALA A 665 -3.85 -14.79 -24.15
CA ALA A 665 -3.76 -15.98 -24.98
C ALA A 665 -3.61 -17.29 -24.17
N ARG A 666 -2.92 -17.24 -23.03
CA ARG A 666 -2.67 -18.38 -22.14
C ARG A 666 -2.83 -17.92 -20.70
N ASP A 667 -3.72 -18.59 -19.98
CA ASP A 667 -3.86 -18.48 -18.53
C ASP A 667 -3.41 -19.79 -17.84
N GLN A 668 -3.53 -19.83 -16.52
CA GLN A 668 -3.09 -20.93 -15.67
C GLN A 668 -3.92 -22.22 -15.84
N MET A 669 -5.16 -22.14 -16.35
CA MET A 669 -6.07 -23.29 -16.46
C MET A 669 -5.85 -24.07 -17.76
N VAL A 670 -5.28 -25.28 -17.68
CA VAL A 670 -4.95 -26.12 -18.85
C VAL A 670 -5.79 -27.39 -18.90
#